data_AF-A0A846U4A8-F1
#
_entry.id   AF-A0A846U4A8-F1
#
_cell.length_a   1.000
_cell.length_b   1.000
_cell.length_c   1.000
_cell.angle_alpha   90.00
_cell.angle_beta   90.00
_cell.angle_gamma   90.00
#
_symmetry.space_group_name_H-M   'P 1'
#
loop_
_entity.id
_entity.type
_entity.pdbx_description
1 polymer ?
#
loop_
_entity_poly.entity_id
_entity_poly.type
_entity_poly.pdbx_seq_one_letter_code
_entity_poly.pdbx_strand_id
1 'polypeptide(L)'
;MNKLRDCFETLAIGERTKMCLLKLVAFIVLFQLVAQEAHASGTVTPLQASHAGCYMTNWTTSTFSGDCRSSVGATMAALKAYWTSPGQCLSIEMIAEPDPAVQPDHSTGFSAWCQHSNEREVLSGLIFRGGPAQCPENASSTPDQCVCNVKYRPYLHGSLCKPDIDLNPPHNPPHCDPSKGNPIYPLRGVKREFIDTGLRVGNLNLRLTYDTTNKSPMQDGAQLEIEPGSLGALWFSSLHRKLEAQAGGQSVLADRGDGRIVSFAADGNGGFTTPADGQDKLFSANGGYRYVNMVDGSQEIYGASGLLTSITLATGRSVSLTYSTETWSTVASEGQSFSVTGTQTIRYGADTRWIVLPVSGAATCSGAYFGPDPAPNIGKSCQQLAVQPSTVPKGGLLLTAQDNDGRQIGFGYNSAGRLVQVTDAAGQAIAIGYDAQDNLSSVAWPDGRSRTYVYENSALPWALTGMVDERSVRKSTFGYDDAGRAIGTEYAGGVNKYTASYSTPPSIAITEVDDTTRQVVVRTHAWVAPQGTVVTEPSGSSASLSATTVNGKSYLSGQSQAAGAGCAATSRAQTYDANGNVASRDDFNGTRSCSAYDLTRNLETSRAKGLGLSQACSAVITANASLPAGARKTSTQWHPDWQLETKVAAPGRITTSVYNGQPDPFNGNAVASCAPATALLPDGKPIAVLCKKVEQSTTDVDGHLGFSAPLQSGVASRVSMWTYNAYGQVLTAKGPRTSVNDTTTYAYYTDTTADHTVGDLMTVTNAAGKVTTYNKYNKLGQLLQSTDPNGNVTINTYDARQHLLTSSVAGETTTYAYDPVGQLVQVTQADGSWVGYEYDDAHRQKAVKDNLGNRIEYQLDNAGNTTGESVKDPTGSLKRSLGRVMDALGRIQQNTGRE
;
A
#
# COMPACT_ATOMS: atom_id res chain seq x y z
N MET A 1 -9.90 7.75 -15.47
CA MET A 1 -9.48 9.17 -15.30
C MET A 1 -8.13 9.44 -14.59
N ASN A 2 -7.44 8.46 -13.98
CA ASN A 2 -6.23 8.71 -13.16
C ASN A 2 -4.92 9.03 -13.94
N LYS A 3 -4.96 10.00 -14.87
CA LYS A 3 -3.79 10.62 -15.53
C LYS A 3 -3.96 12.11 -15.91
N LEU A 4 -5.14 12.71 -15.72
CA LEU A 4 -5.41 14.10 -16.12
C LEU A 4 -5.41 15.12 -14.98
N ARG A 5 -5.42 14.68 -13.71
CA ARG A 5 -5.31 15.56 -12.53
C ARG A 5 -3.84 15.81 -12.15
N ASP A 6 -3.01 14.78 -12.26
CA ASP A 6 -1.55 14.83 -12.04
C ASP A 6 -0.79 15.69 -13.09
N CYS A 7 -1.48 16.19 -14.12
CA CYS A 7 -0.92 17.12 -15.11
C CYS A 7 -0.91 18.59 -14.66
N PHE A 8 -1.61 18.96 -13.58
CA PHE A 8 -1.80 20.37 -13.19
C PHE A 8 -0.89 20.88 -12.05
N GLU A 9 -0.15 20.01 -11.37
CA GLU A 9 0.79 20.41 -10.29
C GLU A 9 2.28 20.39 -10.72
N THR A 10 2.58 20.29 -12.02
CA THR A 10 3.97 20.33 -12.53
C THR A 10 4.13 21.22 -13.78
N LEU A 11 3.47 22.39 -13.77
CA LEU A 11 3.54 23.38 -14.86
C LEU A 11 4.05 24.77 -14.41
N ALA A 12 5.13 24.77 -13.64
CA ALA A 12 5.99 25.95 -13.45
C ALA A 12 7.47 25.53 -13.53
N ILE A 13 8.32 26.39 -14.10
CA ILE A 13 9.77 26.19 -14.36
C ILE A 13 10.05 25.11 -15.45
N GLY A 14 9.95 25.48 -16.74
CA GLY A 14 10.14 24.49 -17.82
C GLY A 14 10.27 25.00 -19.27
N GLU A 15 10.76 26.21 -19.54
CA GLU A 15 11.01 26.66 -20.92
C GLU A 15 12.21 25.92 -21.57
N ARG A 16 12.01 24.68 -22.07
CA ARG A 16 12.80 24.09 -23.17
C ARG A 16 12.27 22.78 -23.80
N THR A 17 10.96 22.62 -23.94
CA THR A 17 10.38 21.41 -24.60
C THR A 17 9.44 21.70 -25.79
N LYS A 18 9.55 22.88 -26.44
CA LYS A 18 8.93 23.14 -27.75
C LYS A 18 9.86 22.79 -28.92
N MET A 19 10.22 21.50 -29.08
CA MET A 19 10.86 21.02 -30.32
C MET A 19 10.86 19.48 -30.50
N CYS A 20 9.72 18.81 -30.32
CA CYS A 20 9.60 17.37 -30.60
C CYS A 20 8.30 16.92 -31.30
N LEU A 21 7.69 17.78 -32.13
CA LEU A 21 6.68 17.36 -33.12
C LEU A 21 6.69 18.22 -34.40
N LEU A 22 7.88 18.66 -34.84
CA LEU A 22 8.06 19.37 -36.12
C LEU A 22 9.35 18.92 -36.84
N LYS A 23 9.56 17.60 -36.90
CA LYS A 23 10.74 16.96 -37.53
C LYS A 23 10.40 15.72 -38.37
N LEU A 24 9.17 15.62 -38.89
CA LEU A 24 8.77 14.56 -39.83
C LEU A 24 8.14 15.07 -41.15
N VAL A 25 8.01 16.40 -41.32
CA VAL A 25 7.49 17.05 -42.55
C VAL A 25 8.52 18.04 -43.11
N ALA A 26 9.81 17.76 -42.87
CA ALA A 26 10.96 18.56 -43.30
C ALA A 26 12.18 17.67 -43.62
N PHE A 27 11.91 16.54 -44.29
CA PHE A 27 12.93 15.58 -44.75
C PHE A 27 12.67 15.05 -46.18
N ILE A 28 11.70 15.66 -46.88
CA ILE A 28 11.46 15.53 -48.31
C ILE A 28 11.42 16.99 -48.81
N VAL A 29 12.20 17.31 -49.84
CA VAL A 29 12.69 18.68 -50.15
C VAL A 29 13.57 19.19 -48.99
N LEU A 30 14.90 19.27 -49.10
CA LEU A 30 15.74 19.61 -50.25
C LEU A 30 17.09 18.86 -50.18
N PHE A 31 17.62 18.35 -51.30
CA PHE A 31 18.90 17.63 -51.34
C PHE A 31 19.76 18.12 -52.53
N GLN A 32 20.57 19.17 -52.34
CA GLN A 32 21.66 19.56 -53.25
C GLN A 32 22.57 20.66 -52.67
N LEU A 33 23.86 20.64 -53.09
CA LEU A 33 24.89 21.70 -52.99
C LEU A 33 25.40 22.05 -51.56
N VAL A 34 26.67 21.80 -51.14
CA VAL A 34 28.03 22.25 -51.58
C VAL A 34 28.55 23.43 -50.72
N ALA A 35 29.84 23.64 -50.39
CA ALA A 35 31.02 22.79 -50.05
C ALA A 35 32.19 23.72 -49.58
N GLN A 36 33.27 23.16 -48.99
CA GLN A 36 34.61 23.79 -48.73
C GLN A 36 34.65 25.00 -47.73
N GLU A 37 35.75 25.54 -47.15
CA GLU A 37 37.16 25.17 -46.75
C GLU A 37 37.73 26.37 -45.91
N ALA A 38 38.93 26.42 -45.27
CA ALA A 38 39.77 25.47 -44.49
C ALA A 38 41.00 26.23 -43.87
N HIS A 39 41.87 25.52 -43.11
CA HIS A 39 43.20 25.96 -42.57
C HIS A 39 43.20 27.04 -41.45
N ALA A 40 44.26 27.24 -40.62
CA ALA A 40 45.62 26.65 -40.51
C ALA A 40 46.05 26.65 -38.99
N SER A 41 46.68 25.62 -38.39
CA SER A 41 48.09 25.11 -38.46
C SER A 41 49.11 25.80 -37.53
N GLY A 42 49.86 25.04 -36.70
CA GLY A 42 51.04 25.52 -35.96
C GLY A 42 51.66 24.52 -34.95
N THR A 43 52.91 24.10 -35.17
CA THR A 43 53.75 23.22 -34.30
C THR A 43 54.79 24.07 -33.51
N VAL A 44 55.56 23.59 -32.52
CA VAL A 44 56.72 22.65 -32.56
C VAL A 44 57.18 22.28 -31.12
N THR A 45 57.81 21.11 -30.93
CA THR A 45 58.57 20.68 -29.72
C THR A 45 60.05 20.39 -30.07
N PRO A 46 61.02 20.45 -29.12
CA PRO A 46 61.70 19.19 -28.71
C PRO A 46 62.43 19.13 -27.32
N LEU A 47 62.38 17.94 -26.66
CA LEU A 47 63.45 17.23 -25.88
C LEU A 47 64.13 17.94 -24.65
N GLN A 48 64.84 17.30 -23.70
CA GLN A 48 65.38 15.93 -23.54
C GLN A 48 65.64 15.50 -22.06
N ALA A 49 65.43 14.21 -21.71
CA ALA A 49 66.07 13.38 -20.63
C ALA A 49 66.08 13.87 -19.15
N SER A 50 66.39 13.05 -18.11
CA SER A 50 66.90 11.66 -18.03
C SER A 50 66.27 10.84 -16.87
N HIS A 51 66.57 9.54 -16.80
CA HIS A 51 66.16 8.59 -15.73
C HIS A 51 67.37 7.77 -15.24
N ALA A 52 67.47 7.53 -13.93
CA ALA A 52 68.15 6.39 -13.30
C ALA A 52 67.81 6.34 -11.79
N GLY A 53 67.52 5.20 -11.17
CA GLY A 53 67.23 3.86 -11.71
C GLY A 53 67.29 2.78 -10.61
N CYS A 54 66.35 1.82 -10.61
CA CYS A 54 66.43 0.54 -9.90
C CYS A 54 65.27 -0.37 -10.35
N TYR A 55 65.51 -1.67 -10.55
CA TYR A 55 64.53 -2.61 -11.11
C TYR A 55 64.64 -4.01 -10.48
N MET A 56 63.53 -4.74 -10.39
CA MET A 56 63.55 -6.18 -10.08
C MET A 56 63.78 -6.99 -11.36
N THR A 57 64.75 -7.91 -11.34
CA THR A 57 65.26 -8.64 -12.51
C THR A 57 64.86 -10.12 -12.61
N ASN A 58 64.05 -10.67 -11.70
CA ASN A 58 63.49 -12.02 -11.88
C ASN A 58 62.15 -12.24 -11.13
N TRP A 59 61.35 -13.20 -11.58
CA TRP A 59 59.90 -13.31 -11.27
C TRP A 59 59.48 -14.57 -10.51
N THR A 60 60.41 -15.37 -9.97
CA THR A 60 60.12 -16.68 -9.34
C THR A 60 60.60 -16.85 -7.89
N THR A 61 61.36 -15.92 -7.32
CA THR A 61 61.92 -16.01 -5.94
C THR A 61 61.84 -14.72 -5.12
N SER A 62 61.19 -13.66 -5.64
CA SER A 62 60.77 -12.44 -4.92
C SER A 62 61.77 -11.87 -3.90
N THR A 63 63.04 -11.67 -4.28
CA THR A 63 64.11 -11.14 -3.41
C THR A 63 65.02 -10.18 -4.16
N PHE A 64 65.20 -8.96 -3.63
CA PHE A 64 66.16 -7.96 -4.10
C PHE A 64 66.91 -7.34 -2.92
N SER A 65 68.19 -7.00 -3.14
CA SER A 65 69.13 -6.58 -2.09
C SER A 65 69.03 -5.09 -1.73
N GLY A 66 69.41 -4.75 -0.49
CA GLY A 66 69.44 -3.37 0.03
C GLY A 66 70.61 -2.51 -0.50
N ASP A 67 71.02 -1.45 0.19
CA ASP A 67 70.72 -1.08 1.58
C ASP A 67 70.84 0.46 1.77
N CYS A 68 69.85 1.10 2.41
CA CYS A 68 69.86 2.54 2.70
C CYS A 68 69.55 2.80 4.18
N ARG A 69 70.61 2.66 4.97
CA ARG A 69 70.74 2.97 6.41
C ARG A 69 70.68 4.49 6.67
N SER A 70 70.30 5.01 7.84
CA SER A 70 69.73 4.42 9.08
C SER A 70 69.40 5.52 10.13
N SER A 71 68.97 5.11 11.34
CA SER A 71 69.20 5.80 12.65
C SER A 71 68.22 6.96 13.01
N VAL A 72 67.76 7.23 14.25
CA VAL A 72 67.77 6.62 15.63
C VAL A 72 66.40 7.01 16.27
N GLY A 73 65.74 6.38 17.27
CA GLY A 73 65.91 5.20 18.15
C GLY A 73 64.52 4.77 18.69
N ALA A 74 64.28 3.83 19.63
CA ALA A 74 65.07 3.15 20.67
C ALA A 74 65.13 3.90 22.04
N THR A 75 64.95 3.30 23.23
CA THR A 75 64.89 1.85 23.63
C THR A 75 64.25 1.62 25.05
N MET A 76 64.29 0.36 25.54
CA MET A 76 63.93 -0.17 26.90
C MET A 76 62.44 -0.47 27.16
N ALA A 77 61.95 -1.68 27.45
CA ALA A 77 62.48 -3.05 27.68
C ALA A 77 62.90 -3.48 29.12
N ALA A 78 62.66 -4.78 29.40
CA ALA A 78 63.03 -5.63 30.56
C ALA A 78 62.25 -5.46 31.89
N LEU A 79 62.20 -6.44 32.83
CA LEU A 79 62.02 -7.92 32.78
C LEU A 79 62.04 -8.48 34.23
N LYS A 80 61.10 -9.36 34.64
CA LYS A 80 61.35 -10.40 35.67
C LYS A 80 60.23 -11.45 35.74
N ALA A 81 60.56 -12.62 36.28
CA ALA A 81 59.68 -13.79 36.41
C ALA A 81 59.27 -14.02 37.88
N TYR A 82 58.24 -14.86 38.10
CA TYR A 82 58.32 -16.09 38.93
C TYR A 82 57.02 -16.92 38.77
N TRP A 83 57.09 -18.23 39.03
CA TRP A 83 55.94 -19.16 39.05
C TRP A 83 55.64 -19.58 40.49
N THR A 84 54.36 -19.68 40.86
CA THR A 84 53.86 -20.49 41.99
C THR A 84 52.46 -21.04 41.72
N SER A 85 52.26 -22.33 42.02
CA SER A 85 50.98 -23.06 42.02
C SER A 85 51.15 -24.32 42.90
N PRO A 86 50.21 -24.65 43.80
CA PRO A 86 49.24 -25.73 43.54
C PRO A 86 47.86 -25.49 44.20
N GLY A 87 46.83 -26.35 44.13
CA GLY A 87 46.60 -27.66 43.48
C GLY A 87 45.07 -27.92 43.39
N GLN A 88 44.53 -28.71 42.44
CA GLN A 88 44.50 -30.21 42.34
C GLN A 88 43.57 -30.87 43.38
N CYS A 89 42.83 -31.97 43.10
CA CYS A 89 42.98 -33.11 42.16
C CYS A 89 41.93 -33.15 41.01
N LEU A 90 42.21 -33.63 39.77
CA LEU A 90 42.35 -35.02 39.25
C LEU A 90 41.04 -35.88 39.32
N SER A 91 40.66 -36.80 38.41
CA SER A 91 41.11 -37.25 37.06
C SER A 91 40.20 -38.46 36.59
N ILE A 92 40.15 -39.09 35.38
CA ILE A 92 40.81 -38.97 34.05
C ILE A 92 40.05 -39.84 32.97
N GLU A 93 40.02 -39.44 31.68
CA GLU A 93 39.99 -40.29 30.42
C GLU A 93 38.80 -41.26 30.06
N MET A 94 38.56 -41.72 28.80
CA MET A 94 39.19 -41.52 27.45
C MET A 94 38.29 -41.85 26.22
N ILE A 95 38.72 -41.38 25.03
CA ILE A 95 38.60 -41.98 23.66
C ILE A 95 37.26 -41.98 22.85
N ALA A 96 37.23 -41.06 21.87
CA ALA A 96 37.03 -41.20 20.40
C ALA A 96 35.71 -41.62 19.69
N GLU A 97 35.67 -41.18 18.42
CA GLU A 97 34.71 -41.38 17.31
C GLU A 97 35.00 -42.71 16.54
N PRO A 98 34.33 -43.09 15.40
CA PRO A 98 33.27 -42.41 14.63
C PRO A 98 32.09 -43.33 14.13
N ASP A 99 31.26 -42.75 13.25
CA ASP A 99 30.15 -43.31 12.44
C ASP A 99 30.50 -44.64 11.71
N PRO A 100 29.57 -45.61 11.52
CA PRO A 100 28.68 -45.56 10.35
C PRO A 100 27.22 -46.07 10.54
N ALA A 101 26.26 -45.31 10.01
CA ALA A 101 25.14 -45.67 9.12
C ALA A 101 24.32 -46.99 9.24
N VAL A 102 23.07 -46.92 8.69
CA VAL A 102 22.10 -47.99 8.30
C VAL A 102 20.94 -48.28 9.29
N GLN A 103 19.73 -48.31 8.72
CA GLN A 103 18.40 -48.64 9.28
C GLN A 103 18.03 -50.12 9.02
N PRO A 104 16.88 -50.67 9.52
CA PRO A 104 15.97 -50.24 10.59
C PRO A 104 15.78 -51.38 11.63
N ASP A 105 14.76 -51.33 12.53
CA ASP A 105 13.72 -52.38 12.71
C ASP A 105 12.77 -52.09 13.92
N HIS A 106 11.70 -52.89 14.01
CA HIS A 106 10.61 -53.05 14.99
C HIS A 106 11.06 -53.39 16.45
N SER A 107 10.21 -53.51 17.49
CA SER A 107 8.86 -52.98 17.84
C SER A 107 8.48 -53.42 19.28
N THR A 108 7.51 -52.77 19.95
CA THR A 108 6.87 -53.19 21.24
C THR A 108 7.82 -53.29 22.46
N GLY A 109 7.41 -53.27 23.73
CA GLY A 109 6.11 -53.23 24.39
C GLY A 109 6.15 -54.05 25.70
N PHE A 110 5.12 -53.96 26.56
CA PHE A 110 4.96 -54.70 27.85
C PHE A 110 5.95 -54.34 28.99
N SER A 111 5.65 -54.56 30.30
CA SER A 111 4.37 -54.63 31.05
C SER A 111 4.60 -54.84 32.57
N ALA A 112 3.50 -54.87 33.36
CA ALA A 112 3.36 -55.52 34.68
C ALA A 112 4.05 -54.80 35.86
N TRP A 113 3.72 -54.88 37.16
CA TRP A 113 2.70 -55.47 38.08
C TRP A 113 3.26 -55.14 39.52
N CYS A 114 2.64 -55.33 40.70
CA CYS A 114 1.32 -55.84 41.11
C CYS A 114 0.86 -55.27 42.49
N GLN A 115 -0.44 -55.38 42.75
CA GLN A 115 -1.19 -55.62 44.01
C GLN A 115 -0.57 -55.36 45.42
N HIS A 116 -1.38 -54.76 46.31
CA HIS A 116 -2.09 -55.51 47.37
C HIS A 116 -3.35 -54.76 47.89
N SER A 117 -4.06 -55.31 48.90
CA SER A 117 -5.50 -55.12 49.17
C SER A 117 -5.83 -54.60 50.57
N ASN A 118 -7.09 -54.12 50.78
CA ASN A 118 -8.08 -54.73 51.70
C ASN A 118 -9.44 -53.96 51.73
N GLU A 119 -10.54 -54.73 51.68
CA GLU A 119 -11.92 -54.55 52.26
C GLU A 119 -12.66 -53.17 52.27
N ARG A 120 -13.99 -53.05 52.14
CA ARG A 120 -15.12 -53.94 51.76
C ARG A 120 -16.36 -53.11 51.36
N GLU A 121 -17.32 -53.76 50.68
CA GLU A 121 -18.76 -53.45 50.47
C GLU A 121 -19.30 -52.08 50.97
N VAL A 122 -19.60 -51.10 50.11
CA VAL A 122 -20.79 -51.01 49.21
C VAL A 122 -22.14 -50.87 49.93
N LEU A 123 -22.68 -49.64 49.96
CA LEU A 123 -24.12 -49.39 49.79
C LEU A 123 -24.37 -47.95 49.28
N SER A 124 -25.54 -47.77 48.64
CA SER A 124 -25.87 -46.65 47.76
C SER A 124 -26.06 -45.29 48.43
N GLY A 125 -25.79 -44.21 47.68
CA GLY A 125 -26.56 -42.97 47.77
C GLY A 125 -25.92 -41.81 48.52
N LEU A 126 -24.99 -41.10 47.88
CA LEU A 126 -24.67 -39.72 48.25
C LEU A 126 -24.68 -38.82 47.00
N ILE A 127 -25.76 -38.08 46.85
CA ILE A 127 -25.96 -37.10 45.78
C ILE A 127 -25.08 -35.88 46.08
N PHE A 128 -23.86 -35.85 45.53
CA PHE A 128 -23.20 -34.57 45.29
C PHE A 128 -23.84 -33.92 44.06
N ARG A 129 -24.93 -33.19 44.30
CA ARG A 129 -25.23 -32.03 43.46
C ARG A 129 -24.10 -31.03 43.67
N GLY A 130 -23.07 -31.11 42.83
CA GLY A 130 -22.33 -29.90 42.51
C GLY A 130 -23.35 -28.83 42.09
N GLY A 131 -23.16 -27.60 42.56
CA GLY A 131 -23.89 -26.48 41.97
C GLY A 131 -23.58 -26.38 40.47
N PRO A 132 -24.34 -25.60 39.69
CA PRO A 132 -23.93 -25.29 38.33
C PRO A 132 -22.49 -24.79 38.38
N ALA A 133 -21.59 -25.47 37.68
CA ALA A 133 -20.19 -25.09 37.66
C ALA A 133 -20.12 -23.66 37.12
N GLN A 134 -19.74 -22.70 37.97
CA GLN A 134 -19.57 -21.33 37.53
C GLN A 134 -18.39 -21.34 36.57
N CYS A 135 -18.70 -21.29 35.29
CA CYS A 135 -17.69 -21.24 34.25
C CYS A 135 -16.77 -20.04 34.51
N PRO A 136 -15.46 -20.16 34.23
CA PRO A 136 -14.51 -19.09 34.49
C PRO A 136 -14.93 -17.81 33.74
N GLU A 137 -14.51 -16.65 34.26
CA GLU A 137 -14.83 -15.38 33.64
C GLU A 137 -14.44 -15.39 32.15
N ASN A 138 -15.36 -14.97 31.29
CA ASN A 138 -15.28 -15.06 29.82
C ASN A 138 -15.45 -16.48 29.22
N ALA A 139 -16.17 -17.37 29.91
CA ALA A 139 -16.75 -18.58 29.34
C ALA A 139 -18.29 -18.58 29.37
N SER A 140 -18.88 -19.40 28.50
CA SER A 140 -20.29 -19.74 28.43
C SER A 140 -20.51 -21.20 28.83
N SER A 141 -21.64 -21.49 29.48
CA SER A 141 -22.01 -22.85 29.90
C SER A 141 -22.82 -23.55 28.82
N THR A 142 -22.28 -24.63 28.26
CA THR A 142 -23.08 -25.66 27.57
C THR A 142 -23.58 -26.69 28.60
N PRO A 143 -24.50 -27.61 28.27
CA PRO A 143 -25.02 -28.59 29.22
C PRO A 143 -23.96 -29.47 29.90
N ASP A 144 -22.86 -29.78 29.20
CA ASP A 144 -21.82 -30.72 29.66
C ASP A 144 -20.43 -30.07 29.86
N GLN A 145 -20.17 -28.87 29.30
CA GLN A 145 -18.85 -28.20 29.36
C GLN A 145 -18.93 -26.66 29.41
N CYS A 146 -17.92 -26.04 30.04
CA CYS A 146 -17.66 -24.61 29.93
C CYS A 146 -16.78 -24.33 28.70
N VAL A 147 -17.22 -23.43 27.83
CA VAL A 147 -16.51 -23.06 26.60
C VAL A 147 -16.13 -21.59 26.66
N CYS A 148 -14.86 -21.25 26.48
CA CYS A 148 -14.41 -19.86 26.44
C CYS A 148 -15.11 -19.10 25.30
N ASN A 149 -15.50 -17.85 25.57
CA ASN A 149 -16.15 -16.98 24.60
C ASN A 149 -15.21 -16.65 23.43
N VAL A 150 -15.76 -16.21 22.29
CA VAL A 150 -14.95 -15.75 21.15
C VAL A 150 -13.95 -14.68 21.61
N LYS A 151 -12.69 -14.79 21.16
CA LYS A 151 -11.49 -14.04 21.63
C LYS A 151 -10.89 -14.50 22.97
N TYR A 152 -11.31 -15.65 23.52
CA TYR A 152 -10.70 -16.26 24.70
C TYR A 152 -10.37 -17.74 24.48
N ARG A 153 -9.27 -18.21 25.08
CA ARG A 153 -8.81 -19.61 24.99
C ARG A 153 -8.68 -20.27 26.39
N PRO A 154 -8.96 -21.58 26.53
CA PRO A 154 -8.81 -22.29 27.79
C PRO A 154 -7.35 -22.32 28.25
N TYR A 155 -7.13 -22.09 29.54
CA TYR A 155 -5.83 -22.08 30.20
C TYR A 155 -5.84 -23.04 31.40
N LEU A 156 -4.67 -23.63 31.71
CA LEU A 156 -4.44 -24.62 32.78
C LEU A 156 -5.59 -25.64 32.93
N HIS A 157 -5.65 -26.59 32.00
CA HIS A 157 -6.65 -27.68 31.97
C HIS A 157 -8.12 -27.23 32.03
N GLY A 158 -8.44 -26.05 31.49
CA GLY A 158 -9.80 -25.52 31.41
C GLY A 158 -10.28 -24.79 32.67
N SER A 159 -9.39 -24.53 33.63
CA SER A 159 -9.73 -23.82 34.88
C SER A 159 -9.93 -22.30 34.70
N LEU A 160 -9.38 -21.71 33.63
CA LEU A 160 -9.43 -20.28 33.32
C LEU A 160 -9.60 -20.05 31.81
N CYS A 161 -10.12 -18.89 31.41
CA CYS A 161 -10.14 -18.41 30.02
C CYS A 161 -9.27 -17.16 29.89
N LYS A 162 -8.16 -17.24 29.15
CA LYS A 162 -7.27 -16.11 28.87
C LYS A 162 -7.68 -15.41 27.57
N PRO A 163 -7.49 -14.07 27.45
CA PRO A 163 -7.63 -13.39 26.16
C PRO A 163 -6.67 -13.95 25.12
N ASP A 164 -7.13 -13.96 23.87
CA ASP A 164 -6.41 -14.42 22.69
C ASP A 164 -5.93 -13.20 21.88
N ILE A 165 -4.61 -12.95 21.84
CA ILE A 165 -4.02 -11.88 21.03
C ILE A 165 -3.62 -12.46 19.68
N ASP A 166 -4.42 -12.15 18.65
CA ASP A 166 -4.07 -12.40 17.26
C ASP A 166 -3.05 -11.37 16.77
N LEU A 167 -1.80 -11.81 16.63
CA LEU A 167 -0.75 -11.14 15.89
C LEU A 167 -0.78 -11.57 14.43
N ASN A 168 -1.81 -11.09 13.71
CA ASN A 168 -1.84 -11.17 12.25
C ASN A 168 -0.62 -10.41 11.66
N PRO A 169 0.17 -11.04 10.77
CA PRO A 169 1.39 -10.46 10.24
C PRO A 169 0.98 -9.31 9.31
N PRO A 170 1.53 -8.09 9.48
CA PRO A 170 0.91 -6.89 8.88
C PRO A 170 0.76 -7.04 7.37
N HIS A 171 -0.49 -7.03 6.89
CA HIS A 171 -0.85 -7.34 5.50
C HIS A 171 -0.46 -6.21 4.51
N ASN A 172 0.56 -5.41 4.84
CA ASN A 172 1.24 -4.49 3.94
C ASN A 172 1.80 -5.26 2.73
N PRO A 173 1.32 -5.00 1.50
CA PRO A 173 1.99 -5.48 0.30
C PRO A 173 3.29 -4.66 0.10
N PRO A 174 4.46 -5.28 -0.12
CA PRO A 174 5.63 -4.52 -0.52
C PRO A 174 5.36 -3.85 -1.87
N HIS A 175 5.50 -2.52 -1.92
CA HIS A 175 5.41 -1.79 -3.18
C HIS A 175 6.54 -2.24 -4.13
N CYS A 176 6.22 -2.37 -5.42
CA CYS A 176 7.14 -2.77 -6.49
C CYS A 176 7.68 -4.23 -6.43
N ASP A 177 6.85 -5.19 -6.05
CA ASP A 177 7.07 -6.61 -6.35
C ASP A 177 6.59 -6.97 -7.80
N PRO A 178 7.44 -7.61 -8.64
CA PRO A 178 7.05 -8.17 -9.93
C PRO A 178 6.30 -9.52 -9.87
N SER A 179 6.00 -10.08 -8.70
CA SER A 179 5.19 -11.31 -8.54
C SER A 179 3.72 -11.22 -9.02
N LYS A 180 3.37 -10.20 -9.82
CA LYS A 180 2.01 -9.88 -10.23
C LYS A 180 1.54 -10.72 -11.43
N GLY A 181 0.97 -11.88 -11.15
CA GLY A 181 -0.02 -12.47 -12.05
C GLY A 181 -1.31 -11.66 -11.98
N ASN A 182 -1.34 -10.44 -12.55
CA ASN A 182 -2.39 -9.44 -12.30
C ASN A 182 -3.83 -10.00 -12.48
N PRO A 183 -4.68 -10.16 -11.43
CA PRO A 183 -4.57 -9.70 -10.04
C PRO A 183 -4.65 -10.82 -8.96
N ILE A 184 -3.91 -11.91 -9.16
CA ILE A 184 -3.53 -12.93 -8.16
C ILE A 184 -2.11 -12.68 -7.64
N TYR A 185 -1.82 -13.22 -6.45
CA TYR A 185 -0.53 -13.12 -5.75
C TYR A 185 0.05 -14.54 -5.50
N PRO A 186 0.82 -15.12 -6.45
CA PRO A 186 1.24 -16.53 -6.40
C PRO A 186 2.01 -16.90 -5.13
N LEU A 187 2.85 -16.00 -4.59
CA LEU A 187 3.62 -16.27 -3.38
C LEU A 187 2.77 -16.39 -2.09
N ARG A 188 1.45 -16.19 -2.19
CA ARG A 188 0.48 -16.28 -1.10
C ARG A 188 -0.82 -17.02 -1.50
N GLY A 189 -1.06 -17.27 -2.78
CA GLY A 189 -2.31 -17.85 -3.27
C GLY A 189 -3.52 -16.94 -3.07
N VAL A 190 -3.32 -15.62 -2.99
CA VAL A 190 -4.39 -14.65 -2.69
C VAL A 190 -4.90 -13.98 -3.97
N LYS A 191 -6.22 -13.83 -4.10
CA LYS A 191 -6.85 -12.92 -5.07
C LYS A 191 -7.11 -11.58 -4.38
N ARG A 192 -6.68 -10.47 -4.99
CA ARG A 192 -7.04 -9.11 -4.54
C ARG A 192 -7.53 -8.27 -5.72
N GLU A 193 -8.75 -7.72 -5.68
CA GLU A 193 -9.31 -6.88 -6.75
C GLU A 193 -9.51 -5.45 -6.24
N PHE A 194 -9.35 -4.44 -7.09
CA PHE A 194 -9.56 -3.03 -6.71
C PHE A 194 -10.56 -2.35 -7.66
N ILE A 195 -11.71 -1.94 -7.14
CA ILE A 195 -12.69 -1.13 -7.87
C ILE A 195 -12.49 0.34 -7.47
N ASP A 196 -12.06 1.17 -8.42
CA ASP A 196 -12.17 2.63 -8.32
C ASP A 196 -13.63 3.01 -8.64
N THR A 197 -14.37 3.56 -7.68
CA THR A 197 -15.79 3.94 -7.90
C THR A 197 -15.94 5.25 -8.67
N GLY A 198 -14.87 6.06 -8.74
CA GLY A 198 -14.89 7.44 -9.19
C GLY A 198 -15.20 8.45 -8.08
N LEU A 199 -15.91 8.05 -7.02
CA LEU A 199 -16.34 8.96 -5.94
C LEU A 199 -15.20 9.37 -5.01
N ARG A 200 -15.12 10.66 -4.67
CA ARG A 200 -14.06 11.22 -3.82
C ARG A 200 -14.62 12.18 -2.78
N VAL A 201 -13.89 12.29 -1.68
CA VAL A 201 -14.08 13.29 -0.64
C VAL A 201 -12.71 13.85 -0.27
N GLY A 202 -12.49 15.15 -0.51
CA GLY A 202 -11.19 15.80 -0.44
C GLY A 202 -10.14 15.15 -1.35
N ASN A 203 -9.11 14.58 -0.72
CA ASN A 203 -8.07 13.79 -1.40
C ASN A 203 -8.32 12.27 -1.32
N LEU A 204 -9.33 11.80 -0.58
CA LEU A 204 -9.62 10.37 -0.43
C LEU A 204 -10.52 9.88 -1.55
N ASN A 205 -10.18 8.73 -2.13
CA ASN A 205 -10.97 8.05 -3.15
C ASN A 205 -11.72 6.87 -2.51
N LEU A 206 -13.01 6.74 -2.80
CA LEU A 206 -13.78 5.56 -2.42
C LEU A 206 -13.41 4.39 -3.35
N ARG A 207 -12.58 3.50 -2.81
CA ARG A 207 -12.18 2.25 -3.45
C ARG A 207 -12.84 1.09 -2.71
N LEU A 208 -13.43 0.17 -3.46
CA LEU A 208 -13.79 -1.13 -2.95
C LEU A 208 -12.65 -2.12 -3.24
N THR A 209 -12.34 -2.98 -2.29
CA THR A 209 -11.27 -3.98 -2.42
C THR A 209 -11.84 -5.36 -2.11
N TYR A 210 -11.71 -6.31 -3.03
CA TYR A 210 -11.89 -7.73 -2.73
C TYR A 210 -10.55 -8.29 -2.28
N ASP A 211 -10.49 -9.07 -1.19
CA ASP A 211 -9.26 -9.74 -0.76
C ASP A 211 -9.60 -11.11 -0.15
N THR A 212 -8.94 -12.17 -0.63
CA THR A 212 -9.15 -13.55 -0.14
C THR A 212 -8.16 -13.99 0.94
N THR A 213 -7.37 -13.08 1.52
CA THR A 213 -6.34 -13.44 2.51
C THR A 213 -6.92 -14.21 3.71
N ASN A 214 -8.11 -13.85 4.18
CA ASN A 214 -8.82 -14.55 5.26
C ASN A 214 -9.42 -15.92 4.87
N LYS A 215 -9.27 -16.34 3.61
CA LYS A 215 -9.59 -17.70 3.10
C LYS A 215 -8.36 -18.49 2.66
N SER A 216 -7.16 -18.03 3.03
CA SER A 216 -5.91 -18.74 2.74
C SER A 216 -5.81 -20.01 3.61
N PRO A 217 -5.41 -21.18 3.06
CA PRO A 217 -5.29 -22.42 3.82
C PRO A 217 -4.31 -22.33 5.01
N MET A 218 -4.78 -22.81 6.15
CA MET A 218 -3.99 -22.94 7.38
C MET A 218 -3.46 -24.37 7.55
N GLN A 219 -2.27 -24.52 8.14
CA GLN A 219 -1.60 -25.83 8.25
C GLN A 219 -2.24 -26.78 9.26
N ASP A 220 -3.02 -26.26 10.21
CA ASP A 220 -3.81 -27.02 11.19
C ASP A 220 -5.26 -27.28 10.74
N GLY A 221 -5.66 -26.77 9.57
CA GLY A 221 -7.03 -26.85 9.05
C GLY A 221 -8.00 -25.81 9.59
N ALA A 222 -7.54 -24.82 10.38
CA ALA A 222 -8.38 -23.73 10.86
C ALA A 222 -8.79 -22.74 9.75
N GLN A 223 -9.56 -21.72 10.13
CA GLN A 223 -9.94 -20.58 9.29
C GLN A 223 -9.85 -19.28 10.08
N LEU A 224 -9.56 -18.15 9.43
CA LEU A 224 -9.75 -16.84 10.03
C LEU A 224 -11.25 -16.52 10.11
N GLU A 225 -11.82 -16.59 11.31
CA GLU A 225 -13.13 -16.04 11.62
C GLU A 225 -13.04 -14.52 11.69
N ILE A 226 -13.60 -13.84 10.69
CA ILE A 226 -13.72 -12.38 10.65
C ILE A 226 -15.19 -12.04 10.49
N GLU A 227 -15.73 -11.21 11.38
CA GLU A 227 -17.09 -10.70 11.25
C GLU A 227 -17.26 -9.96 9.92
N PRO A 228 -18.26 -10.30 9.08
CA PRO A 228 -18.47 -9.62 7.81
C PRO A 228 -18.83 -8.15 8.02
N GLY A 229 -18.08 -7.26 7.37
CA GLY A 229 -18.41 -5.84 7.35
C GLY A 229 -19.65 -5.55 6.50
N SER A 230 -20.03 -4.27 6.38
CA SER A 230 -21.18 -3.85 5.58
C SER A 230 -21.10 -4.16 4.08
N LEU A 231 -20.01 -4.75 3.59
CA LEU A 231 -19.83 -5.21 2.21
C LEU A 231 -19.72 -6.75 2.09
N GLY A 232 -19.86 -7.49 3.19
CA GLY A 232 -19.64 -8.94 3.27
C GLY A 232 -18.28 -9.30 3.88
N ALA A 233 -17.89 -10.57 3.77
CA ALA A 233 -16.68 -11.11 4.44
C ALA A 233 -15.36 -10.87 3.69
N LEU A 234 -15.41 -10.54 2.40
CA LEU A 234 -14.24 -10.44 1.50
C LEU A 234 -14.11 -9.08 0.80
N TRP A 235 -15.07 -8.18 1.00
CA TRP A 235 -15.10 -6.86 0.38
C TRP A 235 -14.93 -5.77 1.43
N PHE A 236 -14.01 -4.85 1.18
CA PHE A 236 -13.61 -3.77 2.06
C PHE A 236 -13.78 -2.42 1.34
N SER A 237 -14.02 -1.34 2.08
CA SER A 237 -14.12 0.03 1.54
C SER A 237 -13.09 0.92 2.20
N SER A 238 -12.38 1.72 1.39
CA SER A 238 -11.29 2.61 1.85
C SER A 238 -11.67 3.65 2.91
N LEU A 239 -12.96 3.79 3.24
CA LEU A 239 -13.49 4.67 4.29
C LEU A 239 -14.20 3.91 5.43
N HIS A 240 -14.55 2.64 5.23
CA HIS A 240 -15.09 1.76 6.29
C HIS A 240 -13.93 1.17 7.10
N ARG A 241 -13.30 2.00 7.94
CA ARG A 241 -12.20 1.60 8.83
C ARG A 241 -12.72 1.50 10.27
N LYS A 242 -12.24 0.51 11.03
CA LYS A 242 -12.50 0.39 12.48
C LYS A 242 -11.24 0.01 13.25
N LEU A 243 -11.15 0.47 14.49
CA LEU A 243 -10.32 -0.16 15.51
C LEU A 243 -11.19 -1.09 16.36
N GLU A 244 -10.60 -2.17 16.82
CA GLU A 244 -11.27 -3.13 17.68
C GLU A 244 -10.34 -3.54 18.81
N ALA A 245 -10.54 -2.91 19.97
CA ALA A 245 -9.87 -3.27 21.21
C ALA A 245 -10.25 -4.70 21.60
N GLN A 246 -9.25 -5.57 21.71
CA GLN A 246 -9.47 -6.94 22.12
C GLN A 246 -9.74 -7.00 23.62
N ALA A 247 -10.48 -8.03 24.03
CA ALA A 247 -11.05 -8.09 25.36
C ALA A 247 -9.95 -8.19 26.44
N GLY A 248 -10.14 -7.49 27.56
CA GLY A 248 -9.07 -7.23 28.54
C GLY A 248 -8.08 -6.11 28.16
N GLY A 249 -8.22 -5.48 26.99
CA GLY A 249 -7.47 -4.27 26.59
C GLY A 249 -6.01 -4.52 26.18
N GLN A 250 -5.59 -5.77 26.05
CA GLN A 250 -4.19 -6.15 25.82
C GLN A 250 -3.71 -5.97 24.37
N SER A 251 -4.62 -5.78 23.42
CA SER A 251 -4.31 -5.40 22.04
C SER A 251 -5.45 -4.64 21.37
N VAL A 252 -5.15 -3.98 20.25
CA VAL A 252 -6.12 -3.35 19.35
C VAL A 252 -5.84 -3.82 17.93
N LEU A 253 -6.87 -4.31 17.24
CA LEU A 253 -6.83 -4.63 15.82
C LEU A 253 -7.34 -3.44 15.01
N ALA A 254 -6.66 -3.09 13.92
CA ALA A 254 -7.05 -2.01 13.03
C ALA A 254 -7.41 -2.53 11.64
N ASP A 255 -8.71 -2.54 11.31
CA ASP A 255 -9.19 -2.71 9.93
C ASP A 255 -8.95 -1.42 9.16
N ARG A 256 -8.18 -1.51 8.08
CA ARG A 256 -7.75 -0.38 7.27
C ARG A 256 -8.68 -0.10 6.07
N GLY A 257 -9.74 -0.89 5.88
CA GLY A 257 -10.71 -0.71 4.81
C GLY A 257 -10.22 -1.15 3.42
N ASP A 258 -9.04 -1.77 3.33
CA ASP A 258 -8.50 -2.34 2.09
C ASP A 258 -8.28 -3.87 2.17
N GLY A 259 -8.71 -4.51 3.26
CA GLY A 259 -8.42 -5.92 3.57
C GLY A 259 -7.20 -6.12 4.47
N ARG A 260 -6.45 -5.06 4.80
CA ARG A 260 -5.37 -5.12 5.79
C ARG A 260 -5.92 -4.97 7.20
N ILE A 261 -5.58 -5.94 8.06
CA ILE A 261 -5.65 -5.80 9.51
C ILE A 261 -4.24 -5.48 10.02
N VAL A 262 -4.13 -4.64 11.05
CA VAL A 262 -2.87 -4.36 11.78
C VAL A 262 -3.10 -4.58 13.26
N SER A 263 -2.31 -5.44 13.89
CA SER A 263 -2.39 -5.73 15.32
C SER A 263 -1.40 -4.87 16.11
N PHE A 264 -1.86 -4.26 17.19
CA PHE A 264 -1.06 -3.45 18.12
C PHE A 264 -1.22 -4.05 19.53
N ALA A 265 -0.13 -4.54 20.13
CA ALA A 265 -0.16 -5.03 21.51
C ALA A 265 0.05 -3.89 22.50
N ALA A 266 -0.53 -3.97 23.69
CA ALA A 266 -0.28 -3.01 24.77
C ALA A 266 1.18 -3.12 25.26
N ASP A 267 1.83 -1.99 25.49
CA ASP A 267 3.23 -1.93 25.95
C ASP A 267 3.40 -2.04 27.48
N GLY A 268 2.28 -2.17 28.22
CA GLY A 268 2.23 -2.19 29.69
C GLY A 268 2.31 -0.81 30.37
N ASN A 269 2.56 0.26 29.63
CA ASN A 269 2.72 1.64 30.10
C ASN A 269 1.59 2.58 29.60
N GLY A 270 0.56 2.03 28.96
CA GLY A 270 -0.58 2.78 28.40
C GLY A 270 -0.41 3.19 26.92
N GLY A 271 0.67 2.75 26.28
CA GLY A 271 0.91 2.87 24.84
C GLY A 271 0.82 1.52 24.12
N PHE A 272 1.31 1.50 22.88
CA PHE A 272 1.19 0.37 21.96
C PHE A 272 2.52 0.04 21.28
N THR A 273 2.76 -1.26 21.04
CA THR A 273 3.88 -1.71 20.22
C THR A 273 3.73 -1.25 18.78
N THR A 274 4.84 -0.85 18.15
CA THR A 274 4.88 -0.57 16.70
C THR A 274 5.14 -1.89 15.95
N PRO A 275 4.40 -2.22 14.87
CA PRO A 275 4.69 -3.38 14.02
C PRO A 275 6.10 -3.32 13.43
N ALA A 276 6.69 -4.49 13.14
CA ALA A 276 8.10 -4.62 12.75
C ALA A 276 8.48 -3.92 11.43
N ASP A 277 7.51 -3.56 10.58
CA ASP A 277 7.77 -2.76 9.38
C ASP A 277 7.69 -1.24 9.62
N GLY A 278 7.46 -0.79 10.87
CA GLY A 278 7.55 0.62 11.29
C GLY A 278 6.54 1.59 10.64
N GLN A 279 5.65 1.09 9.78
CA GLN A 279 4.81 1.90 8.89
C GLN A 279 3.54 2.43 9.57
N ASP A 280 3.10 1.81 10.66
CA ASP A 280 1.82 2.09 11.30
C ASP A 280 2.01 2.25 12.81
N LYS A 281 1.37 3.25 13.42
CA LYS A 281 1.49 3.52 14.87
C LYS A 281 0.14 3.82 15.49
N LEU A 282 -0.05 3.41 16.74
CA LEU A 282 -1.26 3.65 17.52
C LEU A 282 -0.93 4.37 18.82
N PHE A 283 -1.78 5.32 19.20
CA PHE A 283 -1.68 6.11 20.42
C PHE A 283 -3.05 6.20 21.09
N SER A 284 -3.09 6.13 22.42
CA SER A 284 -4.27 6.48 23.23
C SER A 284 -4.55 7.99 23.12
N ALA A 285 -5.80 8.40 22.87
CA ALA A 285 -6.14 9.82 22.66
C ALA A 285 -7.59 10.15 23.08
N ASN A 286 -7.76 11.03 24.09
CA ASN A 286 -9.04 11.63 24.50
C ASN A 286 -10.24 10.66 24.59
N GLY A 287 -10.05 9.49 25.23
CA GLY A 287 -11.09 8.48 25.41
C GLY A 287 -11.26 7.51 24.22
N GLY A 288 -10.53 7.72 23.12
CA GLY A 288 -10.38 6.79 22.00
C GLY A 288 -8.91 6.68 21.59
N TYR A 289 -8.65 6.71 20.28
CA TYR A 289 -7.31 6.46 19.73
C TYR A 289 -6.93 7.44 18.62
N ARG A 290 -5.63 7.66 18.45
CA ARG A 290 -5.02 8.23 17.24
C ARG A 290 -4.15 7.18 16.57
N TYR A 291 -4.49 6.82 15.34
CA TYR A 291 -3.64 6.01 14.45
C TYR A 291 -2.79 6.95 13.58
N VAL A 292 -1.58 6.54 13.22
CA VAL A 292 -0.72 7.27 12.28
C VAL A 292 -0.16 6.30 11.25
N ASN A 293 -0.48 6.53 9.98
CA ASN A 293 0.18 5.89 8.85
C ASN A 293 1.41 6.72 8.49
N MET A 294 2.59 6.14 8.65
CA MET A 294 3.87 6.80 8.37
C MET A 294 4.10 6.99 6.86
N VAL A 295 3.49 6.14 6.01
CA VAL A 295 3.76 6.07 4.56
C VAL A 295 3.11 7.22 3.79
N ASP A 296 1.84 7.53 4.08
CA ASP A 296 1.14 8.69 3.52
C ASP A 296 1.09 9.89 4.48
N GLY A 297 1.59 9.72 5.70
CA GLY A 297 1.60 10.73 6.75
C GLY A 297 0.21 11.03 7.34
N SER A 298 -0.81 10.21 7.08
CA SER A 298 -2.14 10.44 7.62
C SER A 298 -2.22 10.12 9.12
N GLN A 299 -2.81 11.06 9.86
CA GLN A 299 -3.29 10.84 11.23
C GLN A 299 -4.79 10.56 11.18
N GLU A 300 -5.23 9.55 11.91
CA GLU A 300 -6.64 9.15 11.97
C GLU A 300 -7.11 9.16 13.41
N ILE A 301 -8.27 9.74 13.69
CA ILE A 301 -8.87 9.77 15.02
C ILE A 301 -10.02 8.78 15.07
N TYR A 302 -10.06 7.99 16.13
CA TYR A 302 -11.07 6.99 16.41
C TYR A 302 -11.71 7.27 17.78
N GLY A 303 -13.04 7.17 17.86
CA GLY A 303 -13.77 7.32 19.11
C GLY A 303 -13.58 6.13 20.07
N ALA A 304 -14.15 6.23 21.28
CA ALA A 304 -14.12 5.18 22.29
C ALA A 304 -14.67 3.82 21.81
N SER A 305 -15.61 3.85 20.86
CA SER A 305 -16.20 2.69 20.20
C SER A 305 -15.36 2.12 19.05
N GLY A 306 -14.17 2.65 18.78
CA GLY A 306 -13.30 2.21 17.68
C GLY A 306 -13.78 2.65 16.28
N LEU A 307 -14.74 3.57 16.18
CA LEU A 307 -15.20 4.14 14.91
C LEU A 307 -14.33 5.32 14.49
N LEU A 308 -13.91 5.36 13.22
CA LEU A 308 -13.06 6.39 12.61
C LEU A 308 -13.81 7.73 12.52
N THR A 309 -13.51 8.73 13.34
CA THR A 309 -14.19 10.03 13.30
C THR A 309 -13.55 11.04 12.35
N SER A 310 -12.24 10.93 12.09
CA SER A 310 -11.57 11.76 11.06
C SER A 310 -10.28 11.15 10.52
N ILE A 311 -9.94 11.51 9.28
CA ILE A 311 -8.63 11.31 8.64
C ILE A 311 -8.06 12.68 8.29
N THR A 312 -6.84 12.98 8.71
CA THR A 312 -6.10 14.21 8.34
C THR A 312 -4.76 13.85 7.73
N LEU A 313 -4.49 14.30 6.50
CA LEU A 313 -3.20 14.11 5.85
C LEU A 313 -2.13 15.00 6.49
N ALA A 314 -0.84 14.61 6.41
CA ALA A 314 0.27 15.44 6.90
C ALA A 314 0.32 16.85 6.29
N THR A 315 -0.33 17.08 5.14
CA THR A 315 -0.47 18.41 4.52
C THR A 315 -1.52 19.31 5.16
N GLY A 316 -2.44 18.78 5.99
CA GLY A 316 -3.50 19.54 6.67
C GLY A 316 -4.91 19.37 6.11
N ARG A 317 -5.09 18.80 4.91
CA ARG A 317 -6.43 18.44 4.42
C ARG A 317 -7.01 17.30 5.23
N SER A 318 -8.29 17.40 5.59
CA SER A 318 -8.98 16.42 6.42
C SER A 318 -10.34 16.00 5.86
N VAL A 319 -10.80 14.85 6.33
CA VAL A 319 -12.13 14.30 6.10
C VAL A 319 -12.69 13.87 7.45
N SER A 320 -13.86 14.40 7.82
CA SER A 320 -14.64 14.04 9.02
C SER A 320 -15.71 13.03 8.66
N LEU A 321 -15.99 12.08 9.55
CA LEU A 321 -16.92 10.98 9.31
C LEU A 321 -18.00 10.95 10.41
N THR A 322 -19.25 10.68 10.04
CA THR A 322 -20.38 10.57 10.98
C THR A 322 -21.01 9.18 10.93
N TYR A 323 -21.58 8.72 12.05
CA TYR A 323 -22.08 7.36 12.20
C TYR A 323 -23.49 7.32 12.79
N SER A 324 -24.21 6.23 12.53
CA SER A 324 -25.47 5.93 13.21
C SER A 324 -25.25 5.70 14.71
N THR A 325 -26.14 6.26 15.52
CA THR A 325 -26.12 6.10 16.98
C THR A 325 -27.31 5.27 17.42
N GLU A 326 -27.08 4.36 18.36
CA GLU A 326 -28.18 3.67 19.05
C GLU A 326 -28.61 4.48 20.26
N THR A 327 -29.75 5.14 20.14
CA THR A 327 -30.44 5.76 21.28
C THR A 327 -31.24 4.69 22.02
N TRP A 328 -30.78 4.33 23.23
CA TRP A 328 -31.48 3.40 24.11
C TRP A 328 -32.23 4.17 25.20
N SER A 329 -33.55 3.97 25.31
CA SER A 329 -34.42 4.65 26.27
C SER A 329 -34.90 3.71 27.37
N THR A 330 -34.76 4.11 28.64
CA THR A 330 -35.24 3.33 29.78
C THR A 330 -36.76 3.15 29.73
N VAL A 331 -37.22 1.90 29.71
CA VAL A 331 -38.63 1.50 29.78
C VAL A 331 -39.02 0.96 31.16
N ALA A 332 -38.04 0.51 31.96
CA ALA A 332 -38.25 0.09 33.35
C ALA A 332 -36.95 0.18 34.16
N SER A 333 -37.07 0.41 35.47
CA SER A 333 -36.01 0.11 36.44
C SER A 333 -36.05 -1.38 36.82
N GLU A 334 -34.97 -1.90 37.40
CA GLU A 334 -34.92 -3.26 37.95
C GLU A 334 -36.11 -3.56 38.87
N GLY A 335 -36.75 -4.71 38.67
CA GLY A 335 -37.96 -5.15 39.37
C GLY A 335 -39.29 -4.62 38.80
N GLN A 336 -39.30 -3.59 37.94
CA GLN A 336 -40.53 -3.04 37.37
C GLN A 336 -41.02 -3.82 36.14
N SER A 337 -42.33 -3.89 35.95
CA SER A 337 -42.95 -4.43 34.73
C SER A 337 -43.07 -3.35 33.66
N PHE A 338 -42.87 -3.74 32.40
CA PHE A 338 -43.11 -2.89 31.23
C PHE A 338 -43.89 -3.66 30.15
N SER A 339 -44.26 -2.98 29.07
CA SER A 339 -44.90 -3.62 27.92
C SER A 339 -44.50 -2.93 26.62
N VAL A 340 -44.35 -3.72 25.56
CA VAL A 340 -43.92 -3.27 24.23
C VAL A 340 -44.93 -3.65 23.15
N THR A 341 -45.09 -2.75 22.18
CA THR A 341 -45.93 -2.98 20.99
C THR A 341 -45.11 -3.66 19.90
N GLY A 342 -45.56 -4.83 19.46
CA GLY A 342 -44.80 -5.72 18.58
C GLY A 342 -43.63 -6.39 19.30
N THR A 343 -42.72 -6.98 18.53
CA THR A 343 -41.42 -7.45 19.04
C THR A 343 -40.43 -6.29 19.02
N GLN A 344 -39.83 -5.97 20.16
CA GLN A 344 -38.86 -4.89 20.34
C GLN A 344 -37.57 -5.44 20.93
N THR A 345 -36.43 -4.87 20.53
CA THR A 345 -35.13 -5.21 21.12
C THR A 345 -34.97 -4.48 22.46
N ILE A 346 -34.90 -5.24 23.55
CA ILE A 346 -34.71 -4.71 24.91
C ILE A 346 -33.37 -5.18 25.46
N ARG A 347 -32.65 -4.29 26.15
CA ARG A 347 -31.47 -4.64 26.94
C ARG A 347 -31.71 -4.47 28.43
N TYR A 348 -31.24 -5.41 29.23
CA TYR A 348 -31.27 -5.41 30.70
C TYR A 348 -29.86 -5.34 31.26
N GLY A 349 -29.60 -4.42 32.20
CA GLY A 349 -28.27 -4.23 32.76
C GLY A 349 -27.98 -2.81 33.22
N ALA A 350 -26.68 -2.47 33.27
CA ALA A 350 -26.15 -1.17 33.69
C ALA A 350 -24.78 -0.90 33.04
N ASP A 351 -24.39 0.37 32.97
CA ASP A 351 -23.11 0.85 32.44
C ASP A 351 -22.73 0.25 31.08
N THR A 352 -21.73 -0.63 31.02
CA THR A 352 -21.28 -1.35 29.81
C THR A 352 -21.76 -2.80 29.74
N ARG A 353 -22.46 -3.31 30.76
CA ARG A 353 -22.82 -4.72 30.90
C ARG A 353 -24.33 -4.93 30.71
N TRP A 354 -24.70 -5.53 29.58
CA TRP A 354 -26.08 -5.65 29.13
C TRP A 354 -26.35 -7.03 28.53
N ILE A 355 -27.50 -7.63 28.86
CA ILE A 355 -28.09 -8.74 28.11
C ILE A 355 -29.17 -8.18 27.20
N VAL A 356 -29.14 -8.55 25.92
CA VAL A 356 -30.09 -8.10 24.90
C VAL A 356 -31.00 -9.24 24.49
N LEU A 357 -32.32 -9.03 24.51
CA LEU A 357 -33.32 -10.01 24.08
C LEU A 357 -34.43 -9.34 23.23
N PRO A 358 -35.01 -10.07 22.26
CA PRO A 358 -36.27 -9.68 21.64
C PRO A 358 -37.42 -9.93 22.63
N VAL A 359 -38.20 -8.90 22.93
CA VAL A 359 -39.35 -8.94 23.84
C VAL A 359 -40.61 -8.60 23.08
N SER A 360 -41.72 -9.29 23.35
CA SER A 360 -43.03 -9.00 22.76
C SER A 360 -44.12 -9.01 23.83
N GLY A 361 -44.99 -8.00 23.85
CA GLY A 361 -46.03 -7.87 24.88
C GLY A 361 -45.48 -7.41 26.23
N ALA A 362 -45.92 -8.02 27.32
CA ALA A 362 -45.52 -7.64 28.68
C ALA A 362 -44.31 -8.44 29.19
N ALA A 363 -43.43 -7.77 29.94
CA ALA A 363 -42.24 -8.38 30.54
C ALA A 363 -41.88 -7.70 31.87
N THR A 364 -41.16 -8.41 32.72
CA THR A 364 -40.62 -7.88 33.99
C THR A 364 -39.13 -7.60 33.84
N CYS A 365 -38.69 -6.44 34.30
CA CYS A 365 -37.30 -6.04 34.22
C CYS A 365 -36.43 -6.69 35.31
N SER A 366 -36.11 -7.98 35.15
CA SER A 366 -35.29 -8.72 36.11
C SER A 366 -34.54 -9.88 35.47
N GLY A 367 -33.51 -10.39 36.16
CA GLY A 367 -32.79 -11.60 35.75
C GLY A 367 -33.66 -12.86 35.69
N ALA A 368 -34.83 -12.86 36.35
CA ALA A 368 -35.80 -13.95 36.19
C ALA A 368 -36.42 -13.99 34.77
N TYR A 369 -36.38 -12.88 34.02
CA TYR A 369 -36.81 -12.80 32.62
C TYR A 369 -35.61 -12.79 31.65
N PHE A 370 -34.56 -12.03 31.97
CA PHE A 370 -33.41 -11.82 31.08
C PHE A 370 -32.24 -12.81 31.27
N GLY A 371 -32.27 -13.65 32.30
CA GLY A 371 -31.18 -14.58 32.62
C GLY A 371 -30.20 -14.08 33.68
N PRO A 372 -28.96 -14.61 33.74
CA PRO A 372 -28.02 -14.33 34.82
C PRO A 372 -27.70 -12.83 34.95
N ASP A 373 -27.42 -12.37 36.18
CA ASP A 373 -27.17 -10.94 36.45
C ASP A 373 -25.94 -10.43 35.67
N PRO A 374 -26.10 -9.47 34.73
CA PRO A 374 -24.98 -8.95 33.93
C PRO A 374 -24.17 -7.88 34.68
N ALA A 375 -24.73 -7.25 35.71
CA ALA A 375 -24.11 -6.14 36.44
C ALA A 375 -24.28 -6.32 37.97
N PRO A 376 -23.60 -7.31 38.58
CA PRO A 376 -23.77 -7.60 40.01
C PRO A 376 -23.41 -6.41 40.89
N ASN A 377 -24.23 -6.17 41.92
CA ASN A 377 -24.13 -5.05 42.87
C ASN A 377 -24.36 -3.65 42.26
N ILE A 378 -24.81 -3.55 41.00
CA ILE A 378 -25.21 -2.30 40.36
C ILE A 378 -26.72 -2.35 40.11
N GLY A 379 -27.41 -1.23 40.33
CA GLY A 379 -28.84 -1.09 40.09
C GLY A 379 -29.15 -0.96 38.60
N LYS A 380 -29.99 -1.83 38.07
CA LYS A 380 -30.17 -2.01 36.62
C LYS A 380 -31.39 -1.28 36.07
N SER A 381 -31.44 -1.23 34.76
CA SER A 381 -32.62 -0.82 33.99
C SER A 381 -32.87 -1.76 32.82
N CYS A 382 -34.08 -1.72 32.29
CA CYS A 382 -34.41 -2.24 30.97
C CYS A 382 -34.59 -1.06 30.03
N GLN A 383 -33.89 -1.11 28.91
CA GLN A 383 -33.89 -0.05 27.92
C GLN A 383 -34.33 -0.62 26.58
N GLN A 384 -35.26 0.06 25.92
CA GLN A 384 -35.67 -0.24 24.56
C GLN A 384 -34.77 0.51 23.58
N LEU A 385 -34.40 -0.14 22.47
CA LEU A 385 -33.79 0.59 21.36
C LEU A 385 -34.83 1.51 20.74
N ALA A 386 -34.59 2.83 20.79
CA ALA A 386 -35.49 3.79 20.17
C ALA A 386 -35.51 3.58 18.66
N VAL A 387 -36.72 3.55 18.09
CA VAL A 387 -36.95 3.29 16.66
C VAL A 387 -36.23 4.37 15.83
N GLN A 388 -35.15 3.97 15.18
CA GLN A 388 -34.42 4.82 14.25
C GLN A 388 -35.31 5.16 13.04
N PRO A 389 -35.07 6.29 12.34
CA PRO A 389 -35.66 6.52 11.04
C PRO A 389 -35.39 5.31 10.13
N SER A 390 -36.40 4.90 9.35
CA SER A 390 -36.52 3.56 8.73
C SER A 390 -35.50 3.22 7.61
N THR A 391 -34.42 3.99 7.51
CA THR A 391 -33.29 3.81 6.59
C THR A 391 -31.99 3.43 7.30
N VAL A 392 -31.98 3.33 8.64
CA VAL A 392 -30.79 3.02 9.45
C VAL A 392 -31.08 1.83 10.38
N PRO A 393 -30.45 0.65 10.18
CA PRO A 393 -30.85 -0.59 10.85
C PRO A 393 -30.21 -0.85 12.23
N LYS A 394 -29.04 -0.27 12.50
CA LYS A 394 -28.26 -0.44 13.75
C LYS A 394 -27.25 0.70 13.93
N GLY A 395 -26.62 0.78 15.10
CA GLY A 395 -25.54 1.73 15.38
C GLY A 395 -24.22 1.38 14.67
N GLY A 396 -23.30 2.34 14.65
CA GLY A 396 -21.94 2.14 14.18
C GLY A 396 -21.77 1.99 12.66
N LEU A 397 -22.80 2.32 11.88
CA LEU A 397 -22.72 2.38 10.41
C LEU A 397 -22.31 3.79 9.98
N LEU A 398 -21.36 3.89 9.05
CA LEU A 398 -20.84 5.16 8.53
C LEU A 398 -21.93 5.86 7.70
N LEU A 399 -22.48 6.99 8.15
CA LEU A 399 -23.55 7.70 7.45
C LEU A 399 -23.02 8.71 6.43
N THR A 400 -21.95 9.44 6.78
CA THR A 400 -21.36 10.46 5.90
C THR A 400 -19.84 10.52 6.04
N ALA A 401 -19.16 10.92 4.97
CA ALA A 401 -17.80 11.44 5.02
C ALA A 401 -17.76 12.81 4.32
N GLN A 402 -17.21 13.83 4.99
CA GLN A 402 -17.16 15.21 4.50
C GLN A 402 -15.75 15.78 4.61
N ASP A 403 -15.25 16.45 3.58
CA ASP A 403 -13.92 17.08 3.61
C ASP A 403 -13.93 18.45 4.29
N ASN A 404 -12.74 18.99 4.58
CA ASN A 404 -12.56 20.33 5.14
C ASN A 404 -13.06 21.47 4.22
N ASP A 405 -13.43 21.16 2.97
CA ASP A 405 -14.02 22.08 2.00
C ASP A 405 -15.57 22.01 2.05
N GLY A 406 -16.14 21.08 2.82
CA GLY A 406 -17.58 20.89 2.99
C GLY A 406 -18.23 19.93 1.99
N ARG A 407 -17.49 19.35 1.05
CA ARG A 407 -18.03 18.33 0.12
C ARG A 407 -18.23 17.02 0.84
N GLN A 408 -19.38 16.39 0.60
CA GLN A 408 -19.81 15.22 1.34
C GLN A 408 -20.17 14.07 0.40
N ILE A 409 -19.86 12.84 0.81
CA ILE A 409 -20.50 11.62 0.34
C ILE A 409 -21.32 11.00 1.47
N GLY A 410 -22.49 10.46 1.14
CA GLY A 410 -23.39 9.77 2.07
C GLY A 410 -23.52 8.28 1.74
N PHE A 411 -23.91 7.49 2.74
CA PHE A 411 -23.95 6.03 2.65
C PHE A 411 -25.32 5.52 3.14
N GLY A 412 -25.94 4.62 2.36
CA GLY A 412 -27.28 4.05 2.63
C GLY A 412 -27.23 2.54 2.81
N TYR A 413 -27.96 2.05 3.81
CA TYR A 413 -27.91 0.65 4.24
C TYR A 413 -29.28 -0.04 4.16
N ASN A 414 -29.28 -1.36 3.91
CA ASN A 414 -30.48 -2.17 4.02
C ASN A 414 -30.74 -2.61 5.49
N SER A 415 -31.84 -3.32 5.74
CA SER A 415 -32.22 -3.82 7.07
C SER A 415 -31.19 -4.74 7.75
N ALA A 416 -30.23 -5.32 7.00
CA ALA A 416 -29.16 -6.16 7.54
C ALA A 416 -27.87 -5.38 7.86
N GLY A 417 -27.82 -4.06 7.62
CA GLY A 417 -26.61 -3.25 7.81
C GLY A 417 -25.60 -3.34 6.67
N ARG A 418 -26.03 -3.81 5.48
CA ARG A 418 -25.24 -3.89 4.26
C ARG A 418 -25.34 -2.60 3.45
N LEU A 419 -24.23 -2.11 2.92
CA LEU A 419 -24.12 -0.87 2.17
C LEU A 419 -24.72 -1.06 0.76
N VAL A 420 -25.95 -0.58 0.54
CA VAL A 420 -26.67 -0.72 -0.74
C VAL A 420 -26.62 0.54 -1.59
N GLN A 421 -26.19 1.68 -1.04
CA GLN A 421 -26.14 2.95 -1.75
C GLN A 421 -24.97 3.81 -1.28
N VAL A 422 -24.31 4.51 -2.22
CA VAL A 422 -23.41 5.63 -1.93
C VAL A 422 -23.83 6.83 -2.77
N THR A 423 -24.08 7.95 -2.12
CA THR A 423 -24.57 9.18 -2.75
C THR A 423 -23.50 10.27 -2.69
N ASP A 424 -23.27 10.98 -3.79
CA ASP A 424 -22.26 12.03 -3.88
C ASP A 424 -22.78 13.44 -3.52
N ALA A 425 -21.89 14.44 -3.55
CA ALA A 425 -22.24 15.82 -3.23
C ALA A 425 -23.20 16.47 -4.26
N ALA A 426 -23.37 15.88 -5.45
CA ALA A 426 -24.36 16.29 -6.44
C ALA A 426 -25.74 15.63 -6.20
N GLY A 427 -25.81 14.62 -5.33
CA GLY A 427 -27.01 13.80 -5.10
C GLY A 427 -27.12 12.61 -6.05
N GLN A 428 -26.08 12.32 -6.83
CA GLN A 428 -26.04 11.14 -7.70
C GLN A 428 -25.67 9.91 -6.88
N ALA A 429 -26.32 8.77 -7.14
CA ALA A 429 -26.17 7.56 -6.35
C ALA A 429 -25.57 6.40 -7.14
N ILE A 430 -24.54 5.78 -6.57
CA ILE A 430 -24.09 4.43 -6.93
C ILE A 430 -24.88 3.43 -6.07
N ALA A 431 -25.49 2.43 -6.70
CA ALA A 431 -26.15 1.33 -6.00
C ALA A 431 -25.22 0.10 -5.93
N ILE A 432 -25.31 -0.64 -4.83
CA ILE A 432 -24.50 -1.84 -4.57
C ILE A 432 -25.46 -3.02 -4.34
N GLY A 433 -25.36 -4.02 -5.20
CA GLY A 433 -26.17 -5.24 -5.15
C GLY A 433 -25.40 -6.41 -4.54
N TYR A 434 -26.14 -7.37 -4.01
CA TYR A 434 -25.62 -8.59 -3.39
C TYR A 434 -26.27 -9.85 -3.99
N ASP A 435 -25.66 -11.01 -3.82
CA ASP A 435 -26.25 -12.31 -4.15
C ASP A 435 -26.91 -12.98 -2.93
N ALA A 436 -27.45 -14.19 -3.11
CA ALA A 436 -28.09 -14.97 -2.03
C ALA A 436 -27.08 -15.67 -1.10
N GLN A 437 -25.78 -15.60 -1.42
CA GLN A 437 -24.66 -16.06 -0.60
C GLN A 437 -24.03 -14.87 0.15
N ASP A 438 -24.70 -13.71 0.11
CA ASP A 438 -24.35 -12.49 0.83
C ASP A 438 -23.03 -11.84 0.33
N ASN A 439 -22.53 -12.21 -0.86
CA ASN A 439 -21.42 -11.54 -1.56
C ASN A 439 -21.91 -10.28 -2.30
N LEU A 440 -21.03 -9.30 -2.53
CA LEU A 440 -21.31 -8.16 -3.42
C LEU A 440 -21.35 -8.65 -4.88
N SER A 441 -22.52 -8.56 -5.51
CA SER A 441 -22.79 -9.09 -6.86
C SER A 441 -22.79 -8.01 -7.94
N SER A 442 -23.01 -6.73 -7.60
CA SER A 442 -23.00 -5.65 -8.59
C SER A 442 -22.70 -4.26 -8.02
N VAL A 443 -22.18 -3.39 -8.89
CA VAL A 443 -22.08 -1.93 -8.70
C VAL A 443 -22.77 -1.27 -9.89
N ALA A 444 -23.80 -0.46 -9.63
CA ALA A 444 -24.54 0.28 -10.66
C ALA A 444 -24.33 1.79 -10.49
N TRP A 445 -24.03 2.48 -11.59
CA TRP A 445 -23.75 3.91 -11.62
C TRP A 445 -25.01 4.74 -11.91
N PRO A 446 -24.98 6.07 -11.69
CA PRO A 446 -26.12 6.97 -11.92
C PRO A 446 -26.67 6.97 -13.36
N ASP A 447 -25.91 6.46 -14.33
CA ASP A 447 -26.33 6.30 -15.73
C ASP A 447 -27.09 4.98 -16.01
N GLY A 448 -27.46 4.24 -14.96
CA GLY A 448 -28.25 3.00 -15.03
C GLY A 448 -27.48 1.76 -15.49
N ARG A 449 -26.19 1.91 -15.85
CA ARG A 449 -25.30 0.80 -16.22
C ARG A 449 -24.63 0.20 -14.99
N SER A 450 -24.36 -1.10 -15.03
CA SER A 450 -23.77 -1.85 -13.91
C SER A 450 -22.62 -2.76 -14.32
N ARG A 451 -21.69 -2.97 -13.38
CA ARG A 451 -20.65 -4.00 -13.43
C ARG A 451 -21.03 -5.10 -12.45
N THR A 452 -20.90 -6.35 -12.88
CA THR A 452 -21.37 -7.52 -12.15
C THR A 452 -20.19 -8.43 -11.77
N TYR A 453 -20.28 -9.04 -10.59
CA TYR A 453 -19.27 -9.86 -9.95
C TYR A 453 -19.86 -11.26 -9.79
N VAL A 454 -19.19 -12.27 -10.33
CA VAL A 454 -19.76 -13.64 -10.44
C VAL A 454 -19.04 -14.63 -9.53
N TYR A 455 -19.83 -15.53 -8.92
CA TYR A 455 -19.43 -16.48 -7.89
C TYR A 455 -19.88 -17.89 -8.29
N GLU A 456 -19.26 -18.44 -9.34
CA GLU A 456 -19.77 -19.63 -10.04
C GLU A 456 -19.22 -20.96 -9.48
N ASN A 457 -18.25 -20.90 -8.56
CA ASN A 457 -17.67 -22.10 -7.96
C ASN A 457 -18.55 -22.62 -6.81
N SER A 458 -19.27 -23.72 -7.02
CA SER A 458 -20.16 -24.31 -6.03
C SER A 458 -19.45 -24.91 -4.80
N ALA A 459 -18.16 -25.28 -4.92
CA ALA A 459 -17.35 -25.70 -3.78
C ALA A 459 -16.81 -24.51 -2.98
N LEU A 460 -16.64 -23.35 -3.63
CA LEU A 460 -16.13 -22.11 -3.04
C LEU A 460 -17.10 -20.95 -3.34
N PRO A 461 -18.32 -20.91 -2.77
CA PRO A 461 -19.37 -19.93 -3.10
C PRO A 461 -19.04 -18.48 -2.72
N TRP A 462 -17.90 -18.25 -2.07
CA TRP A 462 -17.33 -16.94 -1.76
C TRP A 462 -16.28 -16.48 -2.80
N ALA A 463 -15.83 -17.37 -3.68
CA ALA A 463 -14.72 -17.11 -4.60
C ALA A 463 -15.20 -16.38 -5.86
N LEU A 464 -14.77 -15.12 -6.03
CA LEU A 464 -15.01 -14.31 -7.21
C LEU A 464 -14.40 -14.96 -8.46
N THR A 465 -15.21 -15.62 -9.30
CA THR A 465 -14.77 -16.32 -10.52
C THR A 465 -14.65 -15.40 -11.74
N GLY A 466 -15.15 -14.17 -11.67
CA GLY A 466 -14.99 -13.21 -12.76
C GLY A 466 -15.68 -11.86 -12.56
N MET A 467 -15.50 -10.98 -13.54
CA MET A 467 -16.19 -9.70 -13.64
C MET A 467 -16.80 -9.53 -15.03
N VAL A 468 -18.07 -9.15 -15.06
CA VAL A 468 -18.82 -8.77 -16.26
C VAL A 468 -18.95 -7.25 -16.29
N ASP A 469 -18.52 -6.63 -17.37
CA ASP A 469 -18.46 -5.18 -17.53
C ASP A 469 -19.80 -4.55 -17.92
N GLU A 470 -19.82 -3.22 -17.98
CA GLU A 470 -21.00 -2.41 -18.30
C GLU A 470 -21.53 -2.57 -19.75
N ARG A 471 -20.92 -3.43 -20.58
CA ARG A 471 -21.42 -3.87 -21.90
C ARG A 471 -22.03 -5.28 -21.81
N SER A 472 -22.16 -5.84 -20.61
CA SER A 472 -22.49 -7.24 -20.33
C SER A 472 -21.45 -8.25 -20.83
N VAL A 473 -20.19 -7.84 -21.00
CA VAL A 473 -19.10 -8.71 -21.48
C VAL A 473 -18.27 -9.21 -20.29
N ARG A 474 -17.98 -10.52 -20.23
CA ARG A 474 -17.09 -11.11 -19.19
C ARG A 474 -15.64 -10.67 -19.43
N LYS A 475 -15.29 -9.51 -18.86
CA LYS A 475 -14.00 -8.86 -19.05
C LYS A 475 -12.86 -9.48 -18.24
N SER A 476 -13.16 -10.15 -17.12
CA SER A 476 -12.18 -10.88 -16.31
C SER A 476 -12.70 -12.26 -15.87
N THR A 477 -11.79 -13.23 -15.78
CA THR A 477 -12.03 -14.57 -15.20
C THR A 477 -10.90 -14.90 -14.22
N PHE A 478 -11.22 -15.56 -13.11
CA PHE A 478 -10.27 -15.93 -12.05
C PHE A 478 -10.43 -17.41 -11.69
N GLY A 479 -9.31 -18.08 -11.43
CA GLY A 479 -9.23 -19.51 -11.13
C GLY A 479 -8.61 -19.79 -9.76
N TYR A 480 -9.11 -20.81 -9.09
CA TYR A 480 -8.73 -21.22 -7.75
C TYR A 480 -8.43 -22.73 -7.72
N ASP A 481 -7.58 -23.18 -6.79
CA ASP A 481 -7.47 -24.61 -6.46
C ASP A 481 -8.56 -25.04 -5.46
N ASP A 482 -8.65 -26.35 -5.20
CA ASP A 482 -9.69 -26.94 -4.32
C ASP A 482 -9.61 -26.44 -2.87
N ALA A 483 -8.49 -25.83 -2.47
CA ALA A 483 -8.29 -25.23 -1.15
C ALA A 483 -8.56 -23.71 -1.15
N GLY A 484 -9.02 -23.13 -2.25
CA GLY A 484 -9.35 -21.71 -2.36
C GLY A 484 -8.15 -20.78 -2.62
N ARG A 485 -6.97 -21.31 -2.97
CA ARG A 485 -5.84 -20.47 -3.39
C ARG A 485 -6.02 -20.03 -4.83
N ALA A 486 -5.87 -18.74 -5.09
CA ALA A 486 -5.93 -18.17 -6.42
C ALA A 486 -4.72 -18.60 -7.27
N ILE A 487 -5.00 -19.31 -8.36
CA ILE A 487 -4.01 -19.90 -9.28
C ILE A 487 -4.17 -19.44 -10.72
N GLY A 488 -5.25 -18.72 -11.07
CA GLY A 488 -5.51 -18.27 -12.42
C GLY A 488 -6.12 -16.88 -12.50
N THR A 489 -5.76 -16.15 -13.55
CA THR A 489 -6.40 -14.90 -13.97
C THR A 489 -6.30 -14.78 -15.49
N GLU A 490 -7.32 -14.18 -16.11
CA GLU A 490 -7.30 -13.74 -17.50
C GLU A 490 -8.33 -12.63 -17.74
N TYR A 491 -8.11 -11.85 -18.78
CA TYR A 491 -9.13 -11.02 -19.41
C TYR A 491 -9.75 -11.73 -20.62
N ALA A 492 -10.84 -11.18 -21.15
CA ALA A 492 -11.58 -11.72 -22.29
C ALA A 492 -10.65 -12.17 -23.44
N GLY A 493 -10.90 -13.37 -23.98
CA GLY A 493 -10.08 -13.99 -25.03
C GLY A 493 -8.75 -14.60 -24.56
N GLY A 494 -8.49 -14.68 -23.25
CA GLY A 494 -7.22 -15.16 -22.71
C GLY A 494 -6.10 -14.10 -22.71
N VAL A 495 -6.47 -12.84 -22.92
CA VAL A 495 -5.57 -11.68 -22.80
C VAL A 495 -5.11 -11.53 -21.35
N ASN A 496 -3.86 -11.14 -21.12
CA ASN A 496 -3.26 -11.02 -19.79
C ASN A 496 -3.45 -12.28 -18.91
N LYS A 497 -3.48 -13.46 -19.53
CA LYS A 497 -3.60 -14.73 -18.81
C LYS A 497 -2.33 -15.04 -18.02
N TYR A 498 -2.48 -15.18 -16.70
CA TYR A 498 -1.44 -15.74 -15.83
C TYR A 498 -1.98 -16.96 -15.09
N THR A 499 -1.18 -18.01 -15.00
CA THR A 499 -1.46 -19.17 -14.15
C THR A 499 -0.27 -19.46 -13.24
N ALA A 500 -0.54 -20.00 -12.05
CA ALA A 500 0.46 -20.36 -11.06
C ALA A 500 0.33 -21.82 -10.63
N SER A 501 1.46 -22.51 -10.47
CA SER A 501 1.55 -23.85 -9.89
C SER A 501 2.69 -23.91 -8.87
N TYR A 502 2.66 -24.93 -8.01
CA TYR A 502 3.59 -25.10 -6.89
C TYR A 502 3.94 -26.57 -6.71
N SER A 503 5.14 -26.89 -6.21
CA SER A 503 5.41 -28.22 -5.61
C SER A 503 4.91 -28.28 -4.17
N THR A 504 5.02 -27.17 -3.45
CA THR A 504 4.49 -26.98 -2.09
C THR A 504 3.74 -25.65 -2.09
N PRO A 505 2.39 -25.64 -2.04
CA PRO A 505 1.61 -24.40 -2.16
C PRO A 505 1.74 -23.50 -0.92
N PRO A 506 1.43 -22.20 -1.04
CA PRO A 506 1.47 -21.29 0.09
C PRO A 506 0.41 -21.67 1.14
N SER A 507 0.73 -21.42 2.41
CA SER A 507 -0.14 -21.67 3.56
C SER A 507 0.18 -20.71 4.70
N ILE A 508 -0.72 -20.60 5.66
CA ILE A 508 -0.49 -19.90 6.93
C ILE A 508 -0.18 -20.95 8.00
N ALA A 509 1.01 -20.87 8.60
CA ALA A 509 1.31 -21.55 9.84
C ALA A 509 0.76 -20.75 11.02
N ILE A 510 0.32 -21.46 12.06
CA ILE A 510 -0.15 -20.89 13.33
C ILE A 510 0.84 -21.29 14.42
N THR A 511 1.18 -20.35 15.29
CA THR A 511 1.96 -20.61 16.50
C THR A 511 1.27 -19.95 17.69
N GLU A 512 0.97 -20.72 18.73
CA GLU A 512 0.39 -20.22 19.97
C GLU A 512 1.44 -20.26 21.09
N VAL A 513 1.58 -19.16 21.83
CA VAL A 513 2.51 -19.03 22.96
C VAL A 513 1.76 -18.46 24.16
N ASP A 514 1.87 -19.10 25.32
CA ASP A 514 1.33 -18.56 26.56
C ASP A 514 2.24 -17.46 27.12
N ASP A 515 1.72 -16.23 27.20
CA ASP A 515 2.39 -15.15 27.92
C ASP A 515 1.89 -15.12 29.37
N THR A 516 2.69 -15.75 30.24
CA THR A 516 2.46 -15.77 31.71
C THR A 516 2.64 -14.40 32.37
N THR A 517 3.29 -13.44 31.71
CA THR A 517 3.50 -12.09 32.24
C THR A 517 2.28 -11.20 31.96
N ARG A 518 1.75 -11.25 30.72
CA ARG A 518 0.53 -10.53 30.31
C ARG A 518 -0.78 -11.27 30.60
N GLN A 519 -0.71 -12.55 31.00
CA GLN A 519 -1.85 -13.44 31.23
C GLN A 519 -2.75 -13.61 29.99
N VAL A 520 -2.13 -13.75 28.81
CA VAL A 520 -2.80 -13.95 27.51
C VAL A 520 -2.20 -15.13 26.75
N VAL A 521 -2.94 -15.68 25.80
CA VAL A 521 -2.38 -16.52 24.74
C VAL A 521 -2.09 -15.62 23.54
N VAL A 522 -0.89 -15.72 22.97
CA VAL A 522 -0.50 -15.00 21.76
C VAL A 522 -0.55 -15.97 20.59
N ARG A 523 -1.52 -15.80 19.69
CA ARG A 523 -1.54 -16.49 18.39
C ARG A 523 -0.80 -15.65 17.37
N THR A 524 0.23 -16.20 16.75
CA THR A 524 0.91 -15.60 15.60
C THR A 524 0.53 -16.36 14.34
N HIS A 525 0.02 -15.62 13.35
CA HIS A 525 -0.17 -16.14 12.00
C HIS A 525 1.11 -15.86 11.19
N ALA A 526 1.60 -16.82 10.40
CA ALA A 526 2.83 -16.68 9.63
C ALA A 526 2.72 -17.33 8.24
N TRP A 527 2.96 -16.54 7.20
CA TRP A 527 3.01 -17.03 5.83
C TRP A 527 4.21 -17.97 5.61
N VAL A 528 3.91 -19.22 5.23
CA VAL A 528 4.90 -20.19 4.78
C VAL A 528 5.13 -20.02 3.29
N ALA A 529 6.36 -19.64 2.93
CA ALA A 529 6.75 -19.39 1.55
C ALA A 529 6.61 -20.66 0.68
N PRO A 530 5.97 -20.57 -0.52
CA PRO A 530 5.77 -21.73 -1.38
C PRO A 530 7.06 -22.19 -2.05
N GLN A 531 7.11 -23.49 -2.39
CA GLN A 531 8.22 -24.13 -3.08
C GLN A 531 7.80 -24.58 -4.49
N GLY A 532 8.77 -24.63 -5.40
CA GLY A 532 8.52 -25.01 -6.80
C GLY A 532 7.51 -24.11 -7.50
N THR A 533 7.43 -22.82 -7.11
CA THR A 533 6.47 -21.89 -7.71
C THR A 533 6.84 -21.63 -9.16
N VAL A 534 5.92 -21.92 -10.08
CA VAL A 534 6.05 -21.57 -11.50
C VAL A 534 4.85 -20.71 -11.88
N VAL A 535 5.11 -19.57 -12.53
CA VAL A 535 4.10 -18.70 -13.11
C VAL A 535 4.23 -18.75 -14.62
N THR A 536 3.16 -19.08 -15.33
CA THR A 536 3.07 -18.92 -16.78
C THR A 536 2.48 -17.56 -17.10
N GLU A 537 3.14 -16.83 -18.00
CA GLU A 537 2.82 -15.48 -18.44
C GLU A 537 1.97 -15.50 -19.73
N PRO A 538 1.34 -14.38 -20.14
CA PRO A 538 0.41 -14.35 -21.27
C PRO A 538 1.06 -14.60 -22.64
N SER A 539 2.40 -14.61 -22.71
CA SER A 539 3.20 -15.03 -23.87
C SER A 539 3.32 -16.56 -24.00
N GLY A 540 2.80 -17.33 -23.04
CA GLY A 540 3.02 -18.78 -22.92
C GLY A 540 4.39 -19.16 -22.34
N SER A 541 5.25 -18.18 -22.03
CA SER A 541 6.52 -18.41 -21.33
C SER A 541 6.30 -18.58 -19.83
N SER A 542 7.14 -19.35 -19.15
CA SER A 542 7.04 -19.56 -17.70
C SER A 542 8.29 -19.05 -16.95
N ALA A 543 8.05 -18.48 -15.77
CA ALA A 543 9.07 -18.03 -14.83
C ALA A 543 8.96 -18.81 -13.51
N SER A 544 10.07 -19.39 -13.07
CA SER A 544 10.19 -20.00 -11.74
C SER A 544 10.44 -18.91 -10.71
N LEU A 545 9.67 -18.91 -9.62
CA LEU A 545 9.79 -17.97 -8.52
C LEU A 545 10.33 -18.67 -7.26
N SER A 546 11.34 -18.07 -6.65
CA SER A 546 11.81 -18.43 -5.31
C SER A 546 11.25 -17.42 -4.31
N ALA A 547 10.87 -17.90 -3.13
CA ALA A 547 10.36 -17.08 -2.05
C ALA A 547 11.15 -17.30 -0.74
N THR A 548 11.00 -16.38 0.19
CA THR A 548 11.47 -16.48 1.57
C THR A 548 10.44 -15.86 2.51
N THR A 549 10.43 -16.22 3.79
CA THR A 549 9.56 -15.62 4.80
C THR A 549 10.37 -14.73 5.73
N VAL A 550 9.92 -13.49 5.91
CA VAL A 550 10.48 -12.50 6.86
C VAL A 550 9.32 -11.91 7.64
N ASN A 551 9.43 -11.87 8.99
CA ASN A 551 8.40 -11.35 9.90
C ASN A 551 6.98 -11.86 9.61
N GLY A 552 6.84 -13.17 9.38
CA GLY A 552 5.56 -13.82 9.10
C GLY A 552 4.96 -13.49 7.73
N LYS A 553 5.69 -12.84 6.81
CA LYS A 553 5.24 -12.52 5.44
C LYS A 553 6.14 -13.20 4.41
N SER A 554 5.56 -13.79 3.37
CA SER A 554 6.34 -14.26 2.21
C SER A 554 6.71 -13.10 1.26
N TYR A 555 7.95 -13.14 0.79
CA TYR A 555 8.60 -12.20 -0.13
C TYR A 555 9.30 -12.97 -1.27
N LEU A 556 9.41 -12.37 -2.45
CA LEU A 556 10.14 -12.94 -3.59
C LEU A 556 11.66 -12.90 -3.35
N SER A 557 12.34 -14.04 -3.23
CA SER A 557 13.81 -14.11 -3.14
C SER A 557 14.51 -14.23 -4.50
N GLY A 558 13.81 -14.71 -5.54
CA GLY A 558 14.35 -14.77 -6.89
C GLY A 558 13.32 -15.07 -7.98
N GLN A 559 13.65 -14.77 -9.23
CA GLN A 559 12.85 -15.11 -10.42
C GLN A 559 13.77 -15.52 -11.58
N SER A 560 13.43 -16.57 -12.32
CA SER A 560 14.04 -16.90 -13.61
C SER A 560 13.42 -16.14 -14.77
N GLN A 561 14.18 -15.98 -15.85
CA GLN A 561 13.77 -15.37 -17.11
C GLN A 561 14.21 -16.26 -18.27
N ALA A 562 13.30 -16.49 -19.23
CA ALA A 562 13.57 -17.24 -20.44
C ALA A 562 14.59 -16.52 -21.35
N ALA A 563 15.21 -17.25 -22.27
CA ALA A 563 16.06 -16.65 -23.29
C ALA A 563 15.23 -15.78 -24.26
N GLY A 564 15.82 -14.69 -24.74
CA GLY A 564 15.24 -13.78 -25.71
C GLY A 564 16.24 -13.35 -26.77
N ALA A 565 15.84 -12.49 -27.71
CA ALA A 565 16.74 -11.98 -28.74
C ALA A 565 17.94 -11.24 -28.12
N GLY A 566 19.15 -11.74 -28.35
CA GLY A 566 20.38 -11.18 -27.77
C GLY A 566 20.56 -11.36 -26.26
N CYS A 567 19.72 -12.14 -25.57
CA CYS A 567 19.84 -12.39 -24.12
C CYS A 567 19.64 -13.88 -23.80
N ALA A 568 20.63 -14.49 -23.12
CA ALA A 568 20.50 -15.84 -22.60
C ALA A 568 19.44 -15.94 -21.49
N ALA A 569 18.96 -17.15 -21.21
CA ALA A 569 18.16 -17.40 -20.01
C ALA A 569 19.00 -17.08 -18.76
N THR A 570 18.37 -16.44 -17.78
CA THR A 570 19.05 -15.80 -16.65
C THR A 570 18.12 -15.77 -15.42
N SER A 571 18.64 -15.38 -14.26
CA SER A 571 17.84 -15.20 -13.04
C SER A 571 18.22 -13.91 -12.32
N ARG A 572 17.24 -13.34 -11.63
CA ARG A 572 17.45 -12.23 -10.70
C ARG A 572 17.24 -12.72 -9.27
N ALA A 573 17.94 -12.13 -8.32
CA ALA A 573 17.85 -12.46 -6.90
C ALA A 573 17.68 -11.21 -6.05
N GLN A 574 17.14 -11.35 -4.84
CA GLN A 574 17.14 -10.28 -3.84
C GLN A 574 17.14 -10.84 -2.42
N THR A 575 17.83 -10.12 -1.53
CA THR A 575 17.91 -10.43 -0.10
C THR A 575 17.18 -9.36 0.71
N TYR A 576 16.83 -9.70 1.95
CA TYR A 576 16.04 -8.86 2.83
C TYR A 576 16.75 -8.61 4.16
N ASP A 577 16.52 -7.45 4.75
CA ASP A 577 16.90 -7.18 6.15
C ASP A 577 15.88 -7.75 7.15
N ALA A 578 16.14 -7.54 8.43
CA ALA A 578 15.29 -8.03 9.53
C ALA A 578 13.86 -7.44 9.55
N ASN A 579 13.59 -6.37 8.80
CA ASN A 579 12.26 -5.76 8.70
C ASN A 579 11.53 -6.16 7.40
N GLY A 580 12.21 -6.82 6.46
CA GLY A 580 11.69 -7.17 5.15
C GLY A 580 11.86 -6.08 4.09
N ASN A 581 12.83 -5.17 4.25
CA ASN A 581 13.26 -4.27 3.17
C ASN A 581 14.30 -4.95 2.27
N VAL A 582 14.40 -4.54 1.00
CA VAL A 582 15.33 -5.15 0.02
C VAL A 582 16.77 -4.70 0.30
N ALA A 583 17.53 -5.52 1.03
CA ALA A 583 18.92 -5.24 1.40
C ALA A 583 19.88 -5.33 0.20
N SER A 584 19.67 -6.32 -0.68
CA SER A 584 20.31 -6.38 -2.00
C SER A 584 19.33 -6.81 -3.09
N ARG A 585 19.58 -6.37 -4.32
CA ARG A 585 18.92 -6.89 -5.53
C ARG A 585 19.95 -7.04 -6.64
N ASP A 586 20.03 -8.24 -7.17
CA ASP A 586 20.84 -8.61 -8.33
C ASP A 586 19.91 -8.70 -9.54
N ASP A 587 20.18 -7.96 -10.61
CA ASP A 587 19.36 -7.95 -11.81
C ASP A 587 19.74 -9.07 -12.81
N PHE A 588 18.89 -9.23 -13.84
CA PHE A 588 19.07 -10.24 -14.90
C PHE A 588 20.36 -10.06 -15.73
N ASN A 589 21.03 -8.90 -15.64
CA ASN A 589 22.31 -8.62 -16.30
C ASN A 589 23.51 -8.90 -15.37
N GLY A 590 23.30 -9.41 -14.15
CA GLY A 590 24.34 -9.63 -13.17
C GLY A 590 24.84 -8.34 -12.49
N THR A 591 24.02 -7.27 -12.47
CA THR A 591 24.35 -6.03 -11.75
C THR A 591 23.64 -6.01 -10.39
N ARG A 592 24.42 -5.80 -9.32
CA ARG A 592 23.93 -5.64 -7.95
C ARG A 592 23.57 -4.19 -7.63
N SER A 593 22.48 -4.03 -6.89
CA SER A 593 22.16 -2.86 -6.08
C SER A 593 22.09 -3.26 -4.61
N CYS A 594 22.48 -2.36 -3.71
CA CYS A 594 22.45 -2.55 -2.26
C CYS A 594 21.75 -1.36 -1.60
N SER A 595 20.91 -1.61 -0.60
CA SER A 595 20.27 -0.56 0.21
C SER A 595 20.57 -0.76 1.70
N ALA A 596 20.47 0.33 2.45
CA ALA A 596 20.49 0.34 3.91
C ALA A 596 19.28 1.10 4.45
N TYR A 597 18.79 0.68 5.60
CA TYR A 597 17.58 1.20 6.22
C TYR A 597 17.84 1.57 7.68
N ASP A 598 17.21 2.65 8.15
CA ASP A 598 16.94 2.85 9.57
C ASP A 598 15.87 1.84 9.98
N LEU A 599 16.26 0.78 10.70
CA LEU A 599 15.35 -0.28 11.12
C LEU A 599 14.34 0.17 12.19
N THR A 600 14.50 1.34 12.80
CA THR A 600 13.55 1.87 13.81
C THR A 600 12.36 2.61 13.20
N ARG A 601 12.52 3.13 11.98
CA ARG A 601 11.46 3.83 11.21
C ARG A 601 11.19 3.24 9.83
N ASN A 602 11.94 2.20 9.48
CA ASN A 602 11.88 1.44 8.23
C ASN A 602 12.09 2.29 6.96
N LEU A 603 13.12 3.14 6.99
CA LEU A 603 13.38 4.19 6.01
C LEU A 603 14.75 4.04 5.34
N GLU A 604 14.82 4.15 4.02
CA GLU A 604 16.07 3.95 3.26
C GLU A 604 17.07 5.09 3.53
N THR A 605 18.19 4.79 4.19
CA THR A 605 19.22 5.78 4.55
C THR A 605 20.30 5.90 3.47
N SER A 606 20.57 4.83 2.71
CA SER A 606 21.36 4.92 1.48
C SER A 606 21.08 3.78 0.50
N ARG A 607 21.40 4.01 -0.77
CA ARG A 607 21.37 3.00 -1.84
C ARG A 607 22.57 3.15 -2.76
N ALA A 608 23.27 2.05 -3.01
CA ALA A 608 24.34 1.93 -4.01
C ALA A 608 23.87 1.08 -5.20
N LYS A 609 24.28 1.43 -6.42
CA LYS A 609 23.92 0.75 -7.68
C LYS A 609 25.13 0.63 -8.60
N GLY A 610 25.08 -0.31 -9.55
CA GLY A 610 26.16 -0.53 -10.53
C GLY A 610 27.31 -1.39 -9.97
N LEU A 611 26.99 -2.30 -9.05
CA LEU A 611 27.96 -3.14 -8.35
C LEU A 611 28.05 -4.51 -9.03
N GLY A 612 29.20 -5.18 -8.95
CA GLY A 612 29.33 -6.60 -9.34
C GLY A 612 28.74 -7.55 -8.28
N LEU A 613 28.33 -8.76 -8.69
CA LEU A 613 27.70 -9.76 -7.78
C LEU A 613 28.59 -10.22 -6.61
N SER A 614 29.91 -10.04 -6.70
CA SER A 614 30.85 -10.34 -5.62
C SER A 614 30.94 -9.23 -4.55
N GLN A 615 30.35 -8.06 -4.79
CA GLN A 615 30.41 -6.93 -3.85
C GLN A 615 29.49 -7.16 -2.66
N ALA A 616 30.06 -7.17 -1.45
CA ALA A 616 29.31 -7.25 -0.21
C ALA A 616 28.66 -5.88 0.09
N CYS A 617 27.34 -5.86 0.33
CA CYS A 617 26.62 -4.60 0.53
C CYS A 617 27.16 -3.77 1.71
N SER A 618 27.53 -4.43 2.82
CA SER A 618 28.15 -3.79 3.99
C SER A 618 29.41 -2.97 3.70
N ALA A 619 30.15 -3.30 2.63
CA ALA A 619 31.35 -2.58 2.21
C ALA A 619 31.07 -1.29 1.42
N VAL A 620 29.83 -1.06 0.96
CA VAL A 620 29.45 0.10 0.13
C VAL A 620 28.27 0.91 0.68
N ILE A 621 27.45 0.34 1.57
CA ILE A 621 26.35 1.08 2.21
C ILE A 621 26.80 1.99 3.36
N THR A 622 27.95 1.74 3.98
CA THR A 622 28.51 2.57 5.06
C THR A 622 28.89 3.99 4.60
N ALA A 623 28.84 4.96 5.51
CA ALA A 623 29.09 6.37 5.19
C ALA A 623 30.53 6.58 4.67
N ASN A 624 30.70 7.39 3.63
CA ASN A 624 31.98 7.69 2.97
C ASN A 624 32.71 6.47 2.38
N ALA A 625 32.06 5.31 2.26
CA ALA A 625 32.68 4.10 1.70
C ALA A 625 32.91 4.23 0.19
N SER A 626 34.18 4.14 -0.23
CA SER A 626 34.60 4.23 -1.64
C SER A 626 33.88 3.21 -2.52
N LEU A 627 33.45 3.65 -3.70
CA LEU A 627 32.69 2.81 -4.63
C LEU A 627 33.58 2.18 -5.72
N PRO A 628 33.23 0.98 -6.22
CA PRO A 628 33.80 0.46 -7.46
C PRO A 628 33.58 1.40 -8.65
N ALA A 629 34.50 1.42 -9.61
CA ALA A 629 34.39 2.28 -10.80
C ALA A 629 33.07 2.05 -11.56
N GLY A 630 32.33 3.13 -11.82
CA GLY A 630 31.03 3.10 -12.49
C GLY A 630 29.82 2.90 -11.57
N ALA A 631 30.04 2.44 -10.33
CA ALA A 631 28.99 2.41 -9.32
C ALA A 631 28.61 3.82 -8.85
N ARG A 632 27.41 3.97 -8.29
CA ARG A 632 26.88 5.25 -7.78
C ARG A 632 26.10 5.04 -6.49
N LYS A 633 26.16 6.01 -5.58
CA LYS A 633 25.44 6.01 -4.31
C LYS A 633 24.49 7.21 -4.21
N THR A 634 23.45 7.03 -3.40
CA THR A 634 22.56 8.10 -2.93
C THR A 634 22.35 7.88 -1.44
N SER A 635 22.34 8.95 -0.65
CA SER A 635 22.11 8.93 0.79
C SER A 635 20.94 9.85 1.13
N THR A 636 20.01 9.39 1.95
CA THR A 636 18.77 10.11 2.28
C THR A 636 18.59 10.27 3.79
N GLN A 637 18.29 11.51 4.18
CA GLN A 637 17.93 11.93 5.52
C GLN A 637 16.44 12.28 5.50
N TRP A 638 15.73 11.89 6.55
CA TRP A 638 14.27 11.95 6.62
C TRP A 638 13.79 12.94 7.67
N HIS A 639 12.58 13.44 7.51
CA HIS A 639 11.85 14.21 8.52
C HIS A 639 11.70 13.35 9.79
N PRO A 640 11.89 13.90 11.02
CA PRO A 640 11.86 13.11 12.25
C PRO A 640 10.55 12.34 12.44
N ASP A 641 9.42 12.95 12.09
CA ASP A 641 8.08 12.34 12.22
C ASP A 641 7.56 11.63 10.96
N TRP A 642 8.01 12.01 9.76
CA TRP A 642 7.34 11.64 8.49
C TRP A 642 8.28 10.93 7.53
N GLN A 643 7.74 10.16 6.58
CA GLN A 643 8.52 9.59 5.46
C GLN A 643 8.74 10.64 4.34
N LEU A 644 9.23 11.82 4.72
CA LEU A 644 9.54 12.95 3.84
C LEU A 644 11.06 13.18 3.80
N GLU A 645 11.64 13.32 2.62
CA GLU A 645 13.09 13.51 2.44
C GLU A 645 13.51 14.94 2.83
N THR A 646 14.25 15.11 3.93
CA THR A 646 14.80 16.42 4.36
C THR A 646 16.15 16.74 3.73
N LYS A 647 16.96 15.73 3.42
CA LYS A 647 18.22 15.91 2.69
C LYS A 647 18.54 14.68 1.84
N VAL A 648 18.84 14.88 0.56
CA VAL A 648 19.28 13.83 -0.37
C VAL A 648 20.64 14.22 -0.93
N ALA A 649 21.65 13.39 -0.72
CA ALA A 649 22.95 13.51 -1.38
C ALA A 649 23.01 12.47 -2.50
N ALA A 650 23.20 12.96 -3.73
CA ALA A 650 23.27 12.18 -4.95
C ALA A 650 24.50 12.61 -5.77
N PRO A 651 24.89 11.86 -6.82
CA PRO A 651 26.09 12.17 -7.59
C PRO A 651 26.04 13.60 -8.17
N GLY A 652 27.01 14.43 -7.78
CA GLY A 652 27.16 15.83 -8.16
C GLY A 652 26.15 16.82 -7.54
N ARG A 653 25.26 16.40 -6.63
CA ARG A 653 24.24 17.29 -6.04
C ARG A 653 23.76 16.87 -4.65
N ILE A 654 23.76 17.82 -3.72
CA ILE A 654 22.93 17.78 -2.50
C ILE A 654 21.62 18.53 -2.76
N THR A 655 20.51 17.96 -2.31
CA THR A 655 19.19 18.61 -2.25
C THR A 655 18.72 18.63 -0.80
N THR A 656 18.30 19.78 -0.29
CA THR A 656 17.76 19.93 1.06
C THR A 656 16.34 20.47 0.98
N SER A 657 15.41 19.84 1.70
CA SER A 657 13.99 20.19 1.79
C SER A 657 13.68 20.61 3.22
N VAL A 658 13.26 21.86 3.40
CA VAL A 658 12.90 22.43 4.71
C VAL A 658 11.39 22.50 4.80
N TYR A 659 10.82 21.75 5.74
CA TYR A 659 9.39 21.67 5.98
C TYR A 659 8.95 22.64 7.09
N ASN A 660 7.69 23.03 7.07
CA ASN A 660 7.06 23.87 8.07
C ASN A 660 7.18 23.23 9.47
N GLY A 661 7.59 24.02 10.46
CA GLY A 661 7.90 23.53 11.81
C GLY A 661 9.28 22.86 11.98
N GLN A 662 10.11 22.75 10.94
CA GLN A 662 11.48 22.23 11.04
C GLN A 662 12.55 23.35 11.04
N PRO A 663 13.74 23.12 11.62
CA PRO A 663 14.86 24.07 11.52
C PRO A 663 15.33 24.29 10.08
N ASP A 664 15.59 25.54 9.70
CA ASP A 664 16.10 25.93 8.39
C ASP A 664 17.64 26.12 8.42
N PRO A 665 18.44 25.17 7.90
CA PRO A 665 19.91 25.27 7.92
C PRO A 665 20.45 26.41 7.05
N PHE A 666 19.62 27.04 6.22
CA PHE A 666 19.97 28.22 5.41
C PHE A 666 19.48 29.54 6.04
N ASN A 667 18.92 29.50 7.25
CA ASN A 667 18.44 30.66 7.99
C ASN A 667 18.79 30.54 9.49
N GLY A 668 20.05 30.20 9.80
CA GLY A 668 20.56 30.12 11.17
C GLY A 668 19.92 29.03 12.05
N ASN A 669 19.32 27.99 11.45
CA ASN A 669 18.48 26.99 12.12
C ASN A 669 17.20 27.55 12.77
N ALA A 670 16.74 28.74 12.38
CA ALA A 670 15.42 29.22 12.77
C ALA A 670 14.33 28.27 12.28
N VAL A 671 13.26 28.10 13.06
CA VAL A 671 12.13 27.23 12.69
C VAL A 671 11.41 27.83 11.48
N ALA A 672 11.30 27.06 10.40
CA ALA A 672 10.62 27.47 9.18
C ALA A 672 9.11 27.60 9.42
N SER A 673 8.57 28.77 9.09
CA SER A 673 7.14 29.06 9.13
C SER A 673 6.70 29.55 7.75
N CYS A 674 5.90 28.72 7.07
CA CYS A 674 5.33 29.05 5.77
C CYS A 674 3.83 28.73 5.66
N ALA A 675 3.24 28.14 6.70
CA ALA A 675 1.80 28.09 6.94
C ALA A 675 1.46 28.87 8.23
N PRO A 676 0.21 29.31 8.44
CA PRO A 676 -0.21 29.96 9.68
C PRO A 676 0.03 29.08 10.93
N ALA A 677 0.22 29.69 12.10
CA ALA A 677 0.39 28.95 13.36
C ALA A 677 -0.86 28.11 13.77
N THR A 678 -2.01 28.36 13.15
CA THR A 678 -3.24 27.55 13.28
C THR A 678 -3.28 26.32 12.37
N ALA A 679 -2.30 26.16 11.47
CA ALA A 679 -2.21 25.04 10.54
C ALA A 679 -1.61 23.81 11.25
N LEU A 680 -2.41 23.17 12.10
CA LEU A 680 -1.99 22.08 12.98
C LEU A 680 -2.65 20.74 12.61
N LEU A 681 -1.91 19.66 12.85
CA LEU A 681 -2.37 18.27 12.75
C LEU A 681 -3.06 17.84 14.07
N PRO A 682 -3.78 16.70 14.09
CA PRO A 682 -4.47 16.21 15.29
C PRO A 682 -3.58 15.89 16.51
N ASP A 683 -2.26 15.82 16.37
CA ASP A 683 -1.29 15.74 17.47
C ASP A 683 -0.76 17.10 17.94
N GLY A 684 -1.28 18.21 17.41
CA GLY A 684 -0.88 19.57 17.74
C GLY A 684 0.39 20.06 17.04
N LYS A 685 1.02 19.23 16.18
CA LYS A 685 2.20 19.65 15.41
C LYS A 685 1.80 20.46 14.17
N PRO A 686 2.67 21.35 13.65
CA PRO A 686 2.45 22.02 12.38
C PRO A 686 2.30 21.04 11.21
N ILE A 687 1.46 21.40 10.22
CA ILE A 687 1.35 20.65 8.96
C ILE A 687 2.71 20.58 8.24
N ALA A 688 3.04 19.42 7.65
CA ALA A 688 4.35 19.10 7.10
C ALA A 688 4.52 19.54 5.63
N VAL A 689 4.17 20.80 5.35
CA VAL A 689 4.28 21.40 4.01
C VAL A 689 5.69 21.93 3.71
N LEU A 690 6.09 21.98 2.44
CA LEU A 690 7.47 22.26 2.02
C LEU A 690 7.73 23.77 1.90
N CYS A 691 8.35 24.40 2.90
CA CYS A 691 8.65 25.83 2.86
C CYS A 691 9.75 26.21 1.86
N LYS A 692 10.81 25.38 1.75
CA LYS A 692 11.99 25.68 0.93
C LYS A 692 12.63 24.41 0.39
N LYS A 693 13.06 24.45 -0.87
CA LYS A 693 13.92 23.44 -1.49
C LYS A 693 15.20 24.10 -2.00
N VAL A 694 16.35 23.59 -1.59
CA VAL A 694 17.68 24.09 -1.98
C VAL A 694 18.45 22.98 -2.68
N GLU A 695 18.84 23.20 -3.93
CA GLU A 695 19.77 22.33 -4.64
C GLU A 695 21.16 22.96 -4.70
N GLN A 696 22.19 22.19 -4.38
CA GLN A 696 23.59 22.62 -4.35
C GLN A 696 24.44 21.60 -5.12
N SER A 697 25.21 22.05 -6.11
CA SER A 697 26.16 21.19 -6.83
C SER A 697 27.31 20.78 -5.92
N THR A 698 27.80 19.55 -6.08
CA THR A 698 28.95 19.00 -5.34
C THR A 698 30.02 18.46 -6.29
N THR A 699 31.24 18.30 -5.80
CA THR A 699 32.34 17.64 -6.54
C THR A 699 32.32 16.10 -6.37
N ASP A 700 31.34 15.55 -5.67
CA ASP A 700 31.18 14.11 -5.39
C ASP A 700 30.51 13.41 -6.58
N VAL A 701 31.30 13.00 -7.57
CA VAL A 701 30.83 12.54 -8.90
C VAL A 701 30.14 11.17 -8.91
N ASP A 702 30.28 10.38 -7.83
CA ASP A 702 29.68 9.06 -7.65
C ASP A 702 28.71 9.00 -6.45
N GLY A 703 28.74 9.98 -5.55
CA GLY A 703 27.82 10.12 -4.41
C GLY A 703 28.29 9.42 -3.13
N HIS A 704 29.57 9.02 -3.04
CA HIS A 704 30.06 8.23 -1.90
C HIS A 704 30.26 9.05 -0.62
N LEU A 705 30.62 10.34 -0.73
CA LEU A 705 30.81 11.27 0.40
C LEU A 705 29.47 11.75 0.97
N GLY A 706 28.37 11.57 0.24
CA GLY A 706 27.02 11.78 0.74
C GLY A 706 26.82 13.19 1.31
N PHE A 707 26.40 13.30 2.57
CA PHE A 707 26.14 14.59 3.21
C PHE A 707 27.39 15.41 3.54
N SER A 708 28.58 14.81 3.44
CA SER A 708 29.88 15.45 3.59
C SER A 708 30.52 15.84 2.24
N ALA A 709 29.81 15.64 1.12
CA ALA A 709 30.29 16.00 -0.22
C ALA A 709 30.61 17.51 -0.32
N PRO A 710 31.82 17.90 -0.77
CA PRO A 710 32.19 19.31 -0.92
C PRO A 710 31.31 20.00 -1.99
N LEU A 711 30.85 21.20 -1.70
CA LEU A 711 30.10 22.02 -2.66
C LEU A 711 31.02 22.49 -3.80
N GLN A 712 30.47 22.56 -5.01
CA GLN A 712 31.20 23.05 -6.18
C GLN A 712 31.38 24.57 -6.09
N SER A 713 32.62 25.02 -5.92
CA SER A 713 32.96 26.45 -5.82
C SER A 713 32.48 27.25 -7.04
N GLY A 714 32.01 28.47 -6.80
CA GLY A 714 31.46 29.36 -7.84
C GLY A 714 30.04 29.03 -8.32
N VAL A 715 29.45 27.89 -7.95
CA VAL A 715 28.08 27.52 -8.35
C VAL A 715 27.06 27.95 -7.29
N ALA A 716 26.19 28.88 -7.66
CA ALA A 716 25.11 29.35 -6.78
C ALA A 716 24.06 28.25 -6.54
N SER A 717 23.52 28.19 -5.32
CA SER A 717 22.46 27.24 -4.96
C SER A 717 21.12 27.64 -5.59
N ARG A 718 20.35 26.66 -6.09
CA ARG A 718 19.01 26.87 -6.64
C ARG A 718 17.99 26.78 -5.50
N VAL A 719 17.30 27.89 -5.18
CA VAL A 719 16.40 27.98 -4.02
C VAL A 719 14.97 28.23 -4.47
N SER A 720 14.08 27.25 -4.32
CA SER A 720 12.63 27.42 -4.50
C SER A 720 11.93 27.50 -3.15
N MET A 721 10.83 28.24 -3.04
CA MET A 721 10.12 28.49 -1.79
C MET A 721 8.60 28.52 -2.00
N TRP A 722 7.85 28.15 -0.97
CA TRP A 722 6.38 28.14 -1.00
C TRP A 722 5.81 28.71 0.28
N THR A 723 4.59 29.23 0.20
CA THR A 723 3.74 29.55 1.36
C THR A 723 2.36 28.94 1.19
N TYR A 724 1.65 28.72 2.29
CA TYR A 724 0.43 27.93 2.36
C TYR A 724 -0.64 28.59 3.23
N ASN A 725 -1.91 28.24 3.02
CA ASN A 725 -2.99 28.57 3.96
C ASN A 725 -3.08 27.54 5.11
N ALA A 726 -4.08 27.69 6.00
CA ALA A 726 -4.25 26.81 7.15
C ALA A 726 -4.60 25.34 6.79
N TYR A 727 -5.05 25.09 5.56
CA TYR A 727 -5.45 23.77 5.05
C TYR A 727 -4.36 23.13 4.14
N GLY A 728 -3.17 23.74 4.09
CA GLY A 728 -2.05 23.25 3.28
C GLY A 728 -2.16 23.52 1.78
N GLN A 729 -3.06 24.42 1.35
CA GLN A 729 -3.16 24.85 -0.04
C GLN A 729 -2.11 25.93 -0.33
N VAL A 730 -1.41 25.84 -1.46
CA VAL A 730 -0.30 26.74 -1.84
C VAL A 730 -0.84 28.15 -2.10
N LEU A 731 -0.37 29.17 -1.38
CA LEU A 731 -0.67 30.58 -1.64
C LEU A 731 0.38 31.24 -2.55
N THR A 732 1.65 30.86 -2.41
CA THR A 732 2.73 31.30 -3.31
C THR A 732 3.68 30.17 -3.63
N ALA A 733 4.23 30.19 -4.85
CA ALA A 733 5.32 29.32 -5.30
C ALA A 733 6.36 30.18 -6.02
N LYS A 734 7.54 30.33 -5.41
CA LYS A 734 8.69 31.04 -5.98
C LYS A 734 9.74 30.04 -6.47
N GLY A 735 10.18 30.22 -7.71
CA GLY A 735 11.20 29.38 -8.33
C GLY A 735 12.63 29.77 -7.96
N PRO A 736 13.62 29.11 -8.60
CA PRO A 736 15.03 29.28 -8.31
C PRO A 736 15.74 30.39 -9.10
N ARG A 737 15.02 31.22 -9.88
CA ARG A 737 15.66 32.29 -10.65
C ARG A 737 15.86 33.53 -9.77
N THR A 738 17.10 33.99 -9.68
CA THR A 738 17.46 35.29 -9.11
C THR A 738 17.42 36.43 -10.13
N SER A 739 17.40 36.12 -11.44
CA SER A 739 17.46 37.10 -12.53
C SER A 739 16.12 37.76 -12.90
N VAL A 740 15.01 37.25 -12.37
CA VAL A 740 13.66 37.81 -12.50
C VAL A 740 12.87 37.47 -11.23
N ASN A 741 11.73 38.12 -11.00
CA ASN A 741 10.74 37.54 -10.11
C ASN A 741 10.07 36.34 -10.81
N ASP A 742 10.21 35.13 -10.27
CA ASP A 742 9.55 33.91 -10.75
C ASP A 742 8.50 33.37 -9.76
N THR A 743 7.90 34.27 -8.97
CA THR A 743 6.81 33.96 -8.04
C THR A 743 5.47 33.83 -8.76
N THR A 744 4.79 32.71 -8.58
CA THR A 744 3.37 32.50 -8.91
C THR A 744 2.54 32.59 -7.63
N THR A 745 1.38 33.22 -7.68
CA THR A 745 0.44 33.31 -6.55
C THR A 745 -0.90 32.66 -6.88
N TYR A 746 -1.59 32.21 -5.84
CA TYR A 746 -2.84 31.45 -5.93
C TYR A 746 -3.84 32.04 -4.93
N ALA A 747 -5.10 32.11 -5.33
CA ALA A 747 -6.21 32.43 -4.42
C ALA A 747 -7.25 31.32 -4.46
N TYR A 748 -7.96 31.14 -3.34
CA TYR A 748 -9.03 30.15 -3.19
C TYR A 748 -10.31 30.82 -2.70
N TYR A 749 -11.46 30.27 -3.06
CA TYR A 749 -12.75 30.71 -2.57
C TYR A 749 -12.87 30.48 -1.05
N THR A 750 -13.44 31.46 -0.34
CA THR A 750 -13.60 31.45 1.13
C THR A 750 -15.05 31.21 1.58
N ASP A 751 -15.95 31.04 0.62
CA ASP A 751 -17.40 30.88 0.77
C ASP A 751 -17.91 29.76 -0.16
N THR A 752 -19.18 29.38 0.00
CA THR A 752 -19.83 28.35 -0.83
C THR A 752 -21.12 28.91 -1.41
N THR A 753 -21.30 28.77 -2.73
CA THR A 753 -22.43 29.31 -3.50
C THR A 753 -23.03 28.21 -4.40
N ALA A 754 -23.86 28.61 -5.37
CA ALA A 754 -24.28 27.70 -6.45
C ALA A 754 -23.18 27.47 -7.51
N ASP A 755 -22.17 28.35 -7.57
CA ASP A 755 -21.11 28.34 -8.58
C ASP A 755 -19.78 27.78 -8.07
N HIS A 756 -19.53 27.73 -6.75
CA HIS A 756 -18.24 27.33 -6.17
C HIS A 756 -18.40 26.85 -4.72
N THR A 757 -17.37 26.20 -4.19
CA THR A 757 -17.28 25.76 -2.79
C THR A 757 -15.99 26.28 -2.15
N VAL A 758 -16.00 26.50 -0.83
CA VAL A 758 -14.80 26.93 -0.09
C VAL A 758 -13.62 26.00 -0.37
N GLY A 759 -12.42 26.56 -0.54
CA GLY A 759 -11.22 25.82 -0.93
C GLY A 759 -11.09 25.52 -2.43
N ASP A 760 -12.10 25.81 -3.27
CA ASP A 760 -11.90 25.82 -4.73
C ASP A 760 -10.87 26.87 -5.14
N LEU A 761 -10.07 26.54 -6.17
CA LEU A 761 -9.12 27.49 -6.75
C LEU A 761 -9.90 28.62 -7.43
N MET A 762 -9.55 29.87 -7.12
CA MET A 762 -10.23 31.07 -7.63
C MET A 762 -9.38 31.75 -8.70
N THR A 763 -8.08 31.96 -8.45
CA THR A 763 -7.15 32.53 -9.43
C THR A 763 -5.75 31.92 -9.34
N VAL A 764 -5.03 31.98 -10.44
CA VAL A 764 -3.57 31.79 -10.52
C VAL A 764 -2.98 33.00 -11.21
N THR A 765 -2.09 33.72 -10.52
CA THR A 765 -1.32 34.83 -11.10
C THR A 765 0.12 34.37 -11.32
N ASN A 766 0.54 34.28 -12.58
CA ASN A 766 1.90 33.84 -12.89
C ASN A 766 2.95 34.95 -12.68
N ALA A 767 4.23 34.59 -12.80
CA ALA A 767 5.38 35.48 -12.65
C ALA A 767 5.39 36.75 -13.53
N ALA A 768 4.61 36.77 -14.63
CA ALA A 768 4.46 37.92 -15.52
C ALA A 768 3.23 38.79 -15.17
N GLY A 769 2.60 38.58 -14.01
CA GLY A 769 1.38 39.27 -13.59
C GLY A 769 0.12 38.88 -14.38
N LYS A 770 0.17 37.79 -15.14
CA LYS A 770 -0.96 37.29 -15.94
C LYS A 770 -1.83 36.37 -15.08
N VAL A 771 -3.12 36.73 -14.97
CA VAL A 771 -4.11 36.08 -14.12
C VAL A 771 -4.99 35.14 -14.94
N THR A 772 -5.06 33.87 -14.56
CA THR A 772 -6.14 32.95 -14.95
C THR A 772 -7.16 32.91 -13.82
N THR A 773 -8.44 33.08 -14.14
CA THR A 773 -9.55 32.98 -13.19
C THR A 773 -10.31 31.67 -13.40
N TYR A 774 -10.76 31.05 -12.32
CA TYR A 774 -11.52 29.82 -12.31
C TYR A 774 -12.90 30.15 -11.76
N ASN A 775 -13.87 30.36 -12.65
CA ASN A 775 -15.10 31.09 -12.37
C ASN A 775 -16.21 30.23 -11.75
N LYS A 776 -16.29 28.94 -12.11
CA LYS A 776 -17.38 28.04 -11.69
C LYS A 776 -16.89 26.59 -11.56
N TYR A 777 -17.45 25.88 -10.59
CA TYR A 777 -17.23 24.48 -10.26
C TYR A 777 -18.57 23.77 -10.03
N ASN A 778 -18.62 22.45 -10.27
CA ASN A 778 -19.74 21.63 -9.80
C ASN A 778 -19.52 21.21 -8.33
N LYS A 779 -20.55 20.66 -7.67
CA LYS A 779 -20.48 20.21 -6.27
C LYS A 779 -19.42 19.13 -6.00
N LEU A 780 -18.88 18.49 -7.05
CA LEU A 780 -17.84 17.47 -7.00
C LEU A 780 -16.42 18.05 -7.17
N GLY A 781 -16.30 19.39 -7.26
CA GLY A 781 -15.03 20.09 -7.43
C GLY A 781 -14.46 20.02 -8.85
N GLN A 782 -15.30 19.78 -9.85
CA GLN A 782 -14.90 19.79 -11.25
C GLN A 782 -15.12 21.17 -11.87
N LEU A 783 -14.12 21.69 -12.59
CA LEU A 783 -14.10 23.03 -13.17
C LEU A 783 -15.11 23.15 -14.32
N LEU A 784 -16.21 23.89 -14.13
CA LEU A 784 -17.21 24.18 -15.15
C LEU A 784 -16.84 25.37 -16.03
N GLN A 785 -16.16 26.39 -15.48
CA GLN A 785 -15.78 27.59 -16.23
C GLN A 785 -14.47 28.20 -15.74
N SER A 786 -13.61 28.62 -16.67
CA SER A 786 -12.44 29.47 -16.40
C SER A 786 -12.26 30.55 -17.46
N THR A 787 -11.44 31.56 -17.17
CA THR A 787 -11.07 32.65 -18.08
C THR A 787 -9.55 32.81 -18.09
N ASP A 788 -8.93 32.79 -19.28
CA ASP A 788 -7.48 32.94 -19.45
C ASP A 788 -7.01 34.41 -19.34
N PRO A 789 -5.68 34.67 -19.26
CA PRO A 789 -5.14 36.03 -19.15
C PRO A 789 -5.26 36.92 -20.40
N ASN A 790 -5.93 36.44 -21.44
CA ASN A 790 -6.28 37.16 -22.67
C ASN A 790 -7.80 37.42 -22.77
N GLY A 791 -8.61 36.87 -21.84
CA GLY A 791 -10.06 36.95 -21.83
C GLY A 791 -10.78 35.76 -22.49
N ASN A 792 -10.06 34.72 -22.91
CA ASN A 792 -10.67 33.53 -23.50
C ASN A 792 -11.37 32.71 -22.41
N VAL A 793 -12.70 32.59 -22.51
CA VAL A 793 -13.50 31.76 -21.60
C VAL A 793 -13.41 30.30 -22.06
N THR A 794 -13.15 29.40 -21.12
CA THR A 794 -13.30 27.94 -21.28
C THR A 794 -14.50 27.46 -20.48
N ILE A 795 -15.38 26.66 -21.09
CA ILE A 795 -16.54 26.04 -20.44
C ILE A 795 -16.45 24.53 -20.59
N ASN A 796 -16.63 23.77 -19.51
CA ASN A 796 -16.64 22.30 -19.53
C ASN A 796 -18.00 21.76 -19.10
N THR A 797 -18.38 20.61 -19.62
CA THR A 797 -19.50 19.80 -19.11
C THR A 797 -19.05 18.39 -18.77
N TYR A 798 -19.77 17.72 -17.87
CA TYR A 798 -19.43 16.38 -17.39
C TYR A 798 -20.65 15.46 -17.40
N ASP A 799 -20.44 14.16 -17.61
CA ASP A 799 -21.47 13.13 -17.48
C ASP A 799 -21.71 12.70 -16.02
N ALA A 800 -22.69 11.82 -15.79
CA ALA A 800 -23.02 11.28 -14.47
C ALA A 800 -22.05 10.18 -13.97
N ARG A 801 -20.90 10.02 -14.64
CA ARG A 801 -19.71 9.27 -14.20
C ARG A 801 -18.51 10.21 -14.00
N GLN A 802 -18.74 11.52 -13.98
CA GLN A 802 -17.73 12.59 -13.84
C GLN A 802 -16.77 12.71 -15.04
N HIS A 803 -17.04 12.07 -16.17
CA HIS A 803 -16.22 12.17 -17.38
C HIS A 803 -16.50 13.46 -18.16
N LEU A 804 -15.48 14.04 -18.79
CA LEU A 804 -15.58 15.32 -19.52
C LEU A 804 -16.35 15.12 -20.84
N LEU A 805 -17.56 15.68 -20.96
CA LEU A 805 -18.42 15.53 -22.13
C LEU A 805 -18.13 16.58 -23.22
N THR A 806 -17.90 17.83 -22.81
CA THR A 806 -17.48 18.92 -23.72
C THR A 806 -16.40 19.80 -23.07
N SER A 807 -15.58 20.43 -23.91
CA SER A 807 -14.78 21.60 -23.55
C SER A 807 -14.86 22.64 -24.67
N SER A 808 -15.34 23.84 -24.34
CA SER A 808 -15.62 24.93 -25.27
C SER A 808 -14.70 26.12 -24.96
N VAL A 809 -13.79 26.46 -25.87
CA VAL A 809 -12.79 27.53 -25.68
C VAL A 809 -13.10 28.68 -26.63
N ALA A 810 -13.41 29.86 -26.09
CA ALA A 810 -13.81 31.05 -26.87
C ALA A 810 -15.00 30.85 -27.84
N GLY A 811 -15.80 29.78 -27.62
CA GLY A 811 -16.92 29.36 -28.48
C GLY A 811 -16.66 28.02 -29.19
N GLU A 812 -15.41 27.76 -29.57
CA GLU A 812 -14.99 26.54 -30.28
C GLU A 812 -15.14 25.32 -29.38
N THR A 813 -16.07 24.41 -29.71
CA THR A 813 -16.47 23.30 -28.84
C THR A 813 -15.90 21.97 -29.30
N THR A 814 -15.08 21.35 -28.43
CA THR A 814 -14.66 19.95 -28.56
C THR A 814 -15.59 19.06 -27.74
N THR A 815 -16.03 17.94 -28.30
CA THR A 815 -16.90 16.96 -27.62
C THR A 815 -16.22 15.59 -27.50
N TYR A 816 -16.50 14.87 -26.41
CA TYR A 816 -15.93 13.57 -26.11
C TYR A 816 -17.05 12.55 -25.91
N ALA A 817 -17.00 11.42 -26.63
CA ALA A 817 -17.95 10.32 -26.47
C ALA A 817 -17.28 9.10 -25.81
N TYR A 818 -17.97 8.48 -24.86
CA TYR A 818 -17.50 7.31 -24.13
C TYR A 818 -18.38 6.08 -24.39
N ASP A 819 -17.77 4.90 -24.32
CA ASP A 819 -18.52 3.64 -24.29
C ASP A 819 -19.10 3.34 -22.88
N PRO A 820 -19.92 2.29 -22.73
CA PRO A 820 -20.54 1.93 -21.44
C PRO A 820 -19.56 1.72 -20.27
N VAL A 821 -18.28 1.39 -20.52
CA VAL A 821 -17.26 1.16 -19.49
C VAL A 821 -16.34 2.37 -19.27
N GLY A 822 -16.58 3.49 -19.96
CA GLY A 822 -15.82 4.74 -19.81
C GLY A 822 -14.57 4.85 -20.69
N GLN A 823 -14.43 4.02 -21.74
CA GLN A 823 -13.37 4.18 -22.74
C GLN A 823 -13.78 5.28 -23.73
N LEU A 824 -12.83 6.17 -24.08
CA LEU A 824 -13.06 7.28 -25.02
C LEU A 824 -13.16 6.73 -26.45
N VAL A 825 -14.36 6.72 -27.05
CA VAL A 825 -14.59 6.19 -28.40
C VAL A 825 -14.59 7.24 -29.50
N GLN A 826 -14.78 8.53 -29.18
CA GLN A 826 -14.67 9.61 -30.16
C GLN A 826 -14.28 10.95 -29.52
N VAL A 827 -13.46 11.73 -30.21
CA VAL A 827 -13.24 13.16 -29.99
C VAL A 827 -13.65 13.89 -31.26
N THR A 828 -14.59 14.83 -31.15
CA THR A 828 -15.01 15.71 -32.26
C THR A 828 -14.53 17.11 -31.98
N GLN A 829 -13.82 17.71 -32.93
CA GLN A 829 -13.34 19.10 -32.88
C GLN A 829 -14.45 20.07 -33.34
N ALA A 830 -14.24 21.37 -33.10
CA ALA A 830 -15.24 22.40 -33.39
C ALA A 830 -15.56 22.57 -34.88
N ASP A 831 -14.64 22.19 -35.77
CA ASP A 831 -14.84 22.14 -37.23
C ASP A 831 -15.66 20.92 -37.71
N GLY A 832 -16.11 20.06 -36.78
CA GLY A 832 -16.83 18.83 -37.06
C GLY A 832 -15.95 17.65 -37.49
N SER A 833 -14.64 17.83 -37.61
CA SER A 833 -13.71 16.71 -37.78
C SER A 833 -13.63 15.87 -36.51
N TRP A 834 -13.37 14.57 -36.63
CA TRP A 834 -13.30 13.69 -35.46
C TRP A 834 -12.27 12.57 -35.62
N VAL A 835 -11.77 12.12 -34.47
CA VAL A 835 -10.95 10.90 -34.32
C VAL A 835 -11.67 9.95 -33.39
N GLY A 836 -11.87 8.72 -33.84
CA GLY A 836 -12.56 7.65 -33.12
C GLY A 836 -11.63 6.48 -32.78
N TYR A 837 -11.91 5.83 -31.66
CA TYR A 837 -11.14 4.71 -31.12
C TYR A 837 -12.04 3.48 -30.97
N GLU A 838 -11.47 2.30 -31.20
CA GLU A 838 -12.16 1.03 -30.99
C GLU A 838 -11.34 0.14 -30.07
N TYR A 839 -12.03 -0.57 -29.17
CA TYR A 839 -11.44 -1.40 -28.14
C TYR A 839 -11.89 -2.87 -28.29
N ASP A 840 -11.06 -3.80 -27.83
CA ASP A 840 -11.46 -5.20 -27.66
C ASP A 840 -12.12 -5.43 -26.28
N ASP A 841 -12.55 -6.68 -26.05
CA ASP A 841 -13.27 -7.07 -24.84
C ASP A 841 -12.38 -7.07 -23.59
N ALA A 842 -11.06 -7.09 -23.76
CA ALA A 842 -10.07 -6.95 -22.70
C ALA A 842 -9.72 -5.47 -22.39
N HIS A 843 -10.44 -4.52 -23.00
CA HIS A 843 -10.25 -3.06 -22.89
C HIS A 843 -8.93 -2.55 -23.49
N ARG A 844 -8.49 -3.15 -24.61
CA ARG A 844 -7.28 -2.72 -25.36
C ARG A 844 -7.66 -2.07 -26.68
N GLN A 845 -6.99 -0.97 -27.03
CA GLN A 845 -7.28 -0.23 -28.26
C GLN A 845 -6.82 -1.04 -29.50
N LYS A 846 -7.79 -1.47 -30.31
CA LYS A 846 -7.60 -2.29 -31.53
C LYS A 846 -7.66 -1.49 -32.83
N ALA A 847 -8.22 -0.28 -32.84
CA ALA A 847 -8.17 0.61 -33.99
C ALA A 847 -8.28 2.09 -33.62
N VAL A 848 -7.86 2.94 -34.57
CA VAL A 848 -8.12 4.38 -34.65
C VAL A 848 -8.68 4.68 -36.03
N LYS A 849 -9.63 5.61 -36.14
CA LYS A 849 -10.23 6.06 -37.41
C LYS A 849 -10.52 7.55 -37.37
N ASP A 850 -10.60 8.20 -38.53
CA ASP A 850 -11.02 9.60 -38.64
C ASP A 850 -12.38 9.76 -39.36
N ASN A 851 -12.88 11.00 -39.39
CA ASN A 851 -14.13 11.36 -40.07
C ASN A 851 -14.07 11.29 -41.60
N LEU A 852 -12.89 11.13 -42.19
CA LEU A 852 -12.71 10.94 -43.63
C LEU A 852 -12.74 9.45 -44.01
N GLY A 853 -12.60 8.55 -43.03
CA GLY A 853 -12.58 7.10 -43.21
C GLY A 853 -11.17 6.49 -43.24
N ASN A 854 -10.11 7.29 -43.04
CA ASN A 854 -8.77 6.72 -42.83
C ASN A 854 -8.76 5.91 -41.52
N ARG A 855 -8.01 4.81 -41.50
CA ARG A 855 -8.06 3.85 -40.39
C ARG A 855 -6.72 3.19 -40.13
N ILE A 856 -6.36 3.07 -38.86
CA ILE A 856 -5.23 2.28 -38.36
C ILE A 856 -5.80 1.14 -37.51
N GLU A 857 -5.46 -0.11 -37.84
CA GLU A 857 -5.84 -1.30 -37.07
C GLU A 857 -4.61 -1.96 -36.46
N TYR A 858 -4.73 -2.42 -35.22
CA TYR A 858 -3.70 -3.12 -34.47
C TYR A 858 -4.08 -4.58 -34.25
N GLN A 859 -3.12 -5.47 -34.46
CA GLN A 859 -3.16 -6.85 -34.00
C GLN A 859 -2.30 -6.95 -32.73
N LEU A 860 -2.87 -7.54 -31.69
CA LEU A 860 -2.30 -7.62 -30.35
C LEU A 860 -2.26 -9.10 -29.93
N ASP A 861 -1.11 -9.61 -29.48
CA ASP A 861 -1.04 -10.93 -28.85
C ASP A 861 -1.67 -10.92 -27.44
N ASN A 862 -1.70 -12.06 -26.74
CA ASN A 862 -2.30 -12.14 -25.41
C ASN A 862 -1.51 -11.41 -24.32
N ALA A 863 -0.24 -11.07 -24.53
CA ALA A 863 0.54 -10.19 -23.65
C ALA A 863 0.33 -8.69 -23.96
N GLY A 864 -0.40 -8.36 -25.03
CA GLY A 864 -0.66 -6.99 -25.46
C GLY A 864 0.43 -6.39 -26.35
N ASN A 865 1.36 -7.19 -26.87
CA ASN A 865 2.37 -6.72 -27.81
C ASN A 865 1.75 -6.52 -29.20
N THR A 866 2.08 -5.42 -29.88
CA THR A 866 1.53 -5.08 -31.21
C THR A 866 2.20 -5.89 -32.33
N THR A 867 1.80 -7.15 -32.48
CA THR A 867 2.29 -8.10 -33.51
C THR A 867 1.93 -7.70 -34.93
N GLY A 868 0.94 -6.82 -35.14
CA GLY A 868 0.59 -6.31 -36.46
C GLY A 868 -0.03 -4.92 -36.43
N GLU A 869 0.15 -4.19 -37.52
CA GLU A 869 -0.39 -2.85 -37.75
C GLU A 869 -0.76 -2.73 -39.23
N SER A 870 -1.96 -2.22 -39.54
CA SER A 870 -2.37 -1.94 -40.92
C SER A 870 -3.03 -0.56 -41.03
N VAL A 871 -2.64 0.20 -42.05
CA VAL A 871 -3.21 1.52 -42.36
C VAL A 871 -4.01 1.41 -43.65
N LYS A 872 -5.26 1.87 -43.62
CA LYS A 872 -6.22 1.84 -44.74
C LYS A 872 -6.72 3.24 -45.05
N ASP A 873 -6.94 3.51 -46.33
CA ASP A 873 -7.60 4.73 -46.81
C ASP A 873 -9.14 4.61 -46.71
N PRO A 874 -9.91 5.68 -47.06
CA PRO A 874 -11.38 5.67 -46.98
C PRO A 874 -12.09 4.63 -47.85
N THR A 875 -11.40 4.04 -48.84
CA THR A 875 -11.94 2.93 -49.65
C THR A 875 -11.75 1.57 -49.00
N GLY A 876 -11.08 1.52 -47.83
CA GLY A 876 -10.60 0.31 -47.19
C GLY A 876 -9.30 -0.23 -47.79
N SER A 877 -8.71 0.45 -48.78
CA SER A 877 -7.49 0.00 -49.45
C SER A 877 -6.28 0.13 -48.53
N LEU A 878 -5.56 -0.97 -48.35
CA LEU A 878 -4.32 -1.02 -47.57
C LEU A 878 -3.27 -0.08 -48.18
N LYS A 879 -2.74 0.84 -47.36
CA LYS A 879 -1.65 1.77 -47.70
C LYS A 879 -0.33 1.46 -47.00
N ARG A 880 -0.38 0.70 -45.90
CA ARG A 880 0.79 0.30 -45.14
C ARG A 880 0.50 -0.92 -44.29
N SER A 881 1.41 -1.88 -44.22
CA SER A 881 1.35 -2.98 -43.26
C SER A 881 2.70 -3.19 -42.58
N LEU A 882 2.65 -3.51 -41.29
CA LEU A 882 3.82 -3.74 -40.44
C LEU A 882 3.52 -4.90 -39.47
N GLY A 883 4.11 -6.05 -39.73
CA GLY A 883 4.16 -7.20 -38.82
C GLY A 883 5.38 -7.14 -37.91
N ARG A 884 5.25 -7.66 -36.68
CA ARG A 884 6.30 -7.68 -35.67
C ARG A 884 6.38 -9.06 -35.01
N VAL A 885 7.56 -9.67 -35.05
CA VAL A 885 7.87 -10.91 -34.31
C VAL A 885 8.39 -10.52 -32.93
N MET A 886 7.79 -11.06 -31.87
CA MET A 886 8.19 -10.81 -30.48
C MET A 886 8.99 -12.00 -29.93
N ASP A 887 9.92 -11.75 -29.00
CA ASP A 887 10.56 -12.80 -28.21
C ASP A 887 9.75 -13.17 -26.96
N ALA A 888 10.22 -14.18 -26.22
CA ALA A 888 9.62 -14.64 -24.96
C ALA A 888 9.46 -13.52 -23.89
N LEU A 889 10.15 -12.40 -24.05
CA LEU A 889 10.19 -11.25 -23.15
C LEU A 889 9.38 -10.05 -23.70
N GLY A 890 8.58 -10.25 -24.75
CA GLY A 890 7.76 -9.22 -25.39
C GLY A 890 8.54 -8.22 -26.25
N ARG A 891 9.80 -8.50 -26.58
CA ARG A 891 10.68 -7.58 -27.32
C ARG A 891 10.66 -7.89 -28.81
N ILE A 892 10.63 -6.85 -29.65
CA ILE A 892 10.65 -6.99 -31.11
C ILE A 892 11.97 -7.65 -31.55
N GLN A 893 11.88 -8.84 -32.13
CA GLN A 893 12.99 -9.51 -32.83
C GLN A 893 13.14 -8.98 -34.26
N GLN A 894 12.01 -8.82 -34.94
CA GLN A 894 11.96 -8.50 -36.37
C GLN A 894 10.72 -7.64 -36.65
N ASN A 895 10.91 -6.61 -37.48
CA ASN A 895 9.83 -5.91 -38.17
C ASN A 895 9.82 -6.38 -39.64
N THR A 896 8.65 -6.70 -40.17
CA THR A 896 8.42 -6.96 -41.60
C THR A 896 7.29 -6.06 -42.08
N GLY A 897 7.33 -5.55 -43.30
CA GLY A 897 6.29 -4.62 -43.74
C GLY A 897 6.39 -4.21 -45.19
N ARG A 898 5.36 -3.49 -45.62
CA ARG A 898 5.26 -2.88 -46.95
C ARG A 898 4.58 -1.52 -46.84
N GLU A 899 5.14 -0.59 -47.60
CA GLU A 899 4.57 0.72 -47.96
C GLU A 899 4.20 0.68 -49.47
#